data_AF-A0A412YQ20-F1
#
_entry.id   AF-A0A412YQ20-F1
#
_cell.length_a   1.000
_cell.length_b   1.000
_cell.length_c   1.000
_cell.angle_alpha   90.00
_cell.angle_beta   90.00
_cell.angle_gamma   90.00
#
_symmetry.space_group_name_H-M   'P 1'
#
loop_
_entity.id
_entity.type
_entity.pdbx_description
1 polymer ?
#
loop_
_entity_poly.entity_id
_entity_poly.type
_entity_poly.pdbx_seq_one_letter_code
_entity_poly.pdbx_strand_id
1 'polypeptide(L)'
;MGKYRTKGSIALIITGSVLILVLTGLYWGRNGILCRMVGKRILRTEQKYGLSIRYDALRMKGLNEIELSNLSVVPDKRDTLLTLHALNMRLSFWKLLRGKIEVRNVTADRLKVSFIKADSTANYDFLFLKKEQEVPVGSAQADYAHRVNRILNLFYGFLPENGTLRQVDVSERKDRNFVAIRIPQLSIRQNHFNSDIEVQEDSVSQHWTTCGEVNRSHHTLKAELYAQHKEKIALPYLKRRFGADIRLDTLTYSLTESEGNSGQIILTGQAAVNGLEVYHKALSPQIVNLDRGQISYRVLVGKEFAELDSTTLVQFNQMQLHPYLKAEKREHQWHFTAALNKSWFPANELFGSLPKGLFSNLEGIKTDGELSYHFLLDVDFALPDSLKLESELKERNFRIVKYGTTDLGKMSEEFIYTAYENGQPVRTFPIGPSWEHFTPLDSISPLLQMSVMQSEDGAFYYHRGFLPDAMREALIQDLKVKRFARGGSTITMQLVKNVFLNRNKNIARKLEEALIVWLIETERLTSKDRMYEVYLNIVEWGPLVYGAQEAAAYYFKKRPSQLTAEESIFLASIIPKPKHFRNSFTGDMKLKENLEGYYRLIAERLVKKGVISEAAADSIRPEINVTGEARKDLERDSIQ
;
A
#
# COMPACT_ATOMS: atom_id res chain seq x y z
N MET A 1 -42.88 59.22 -41.39
CA MET A 1 -41.87 58.46 -40.63
C MET A 1 -42.38 58.03 -39.23
N GLY A 2 -43.63 57.56 -39.09
CA GLY A 2 -44.30 57.44 -37.77
C GLY A 2 -45.06 56.13 -37.47
N LYS A 3 -45.01 55.10 -38.31
CA LYS A 3 -45.81 53.86 -38.11
C LYS A 3 -45.02 52.57 -37.80
N TYR A 4 -43.69 52.60 -37.85
CA TYR A 4 -42.85 51.40 -37.62
C TYR A 4 -42.18 51.33 -36.22
N ARG A 5 -42.17 52.40 -35.43
CA ARG A 5 -41.61 52.40 -34.05
C ARG A 5 -42.56 51.81 -33.00
N THR A 6 -43.87 51.80 -33.26
CA THR A 6 -44.87 51.42 -32.24
C THR A 6 -45.01 49.89 -32.10
N LYS A 7 -44.89 49.12 -33.18
CA LYS A 7 -45.04 47.64 -33.14
C LYS A 7 -43.89 46.94 -32.41
N GLY A 8 -42.64 47.40 -32.61
CA GLY A 8 -41.48 46.87 -31.88
C GLY A 8 -41.53 47.21 -30.38
N SER A 9 -42.02 48.40 -30.03
CA SER A 9 -42.20 48.84 -28.64
C SER A 9 -43.28 48.03 -27.93
N ILE A 10 -44.40 47.76 -28.59
CA ILE A 10 -45.51 46.94 -28.04
C ILE A 10 -45.06 45.49 -27.86
N ALA A 11 -44.32 44.91 -28.81
CA ALA A 11 -43.77 43.55 -28.64
C ALA A 11 -42.79 43.45 -27.46
N LEU A 12 -41.95 44.47 -27.25
CA LEU A 12 -41.00 44.55 -26.12
C LEU A 12 -41.71 44.75 -24.76
N ILE A 13 -42.78 45.54 -24.74
CA ILE A 13 -43.64 45.73 -23.55
C ILE A 13 -44.42 44.45 -23.24
N ILE A 14 -44.96 43.76 -24.25
CA ILE A 14 -45.69 42.49 -24.06
C ILE A 14 -44.73 41.39 -23.58
N THR A 15 -43.56 41.24 -24.21
CA THR A 15 -42.55 40.26 -23.75
C THR A 15 -42.01 40.59 -22.37
N GLY A 16 -41.77 41.86 -22.05
CA GLY A 16 -41.41 42.32 -20.71
C GLY A 16 -42.51 42.04 -19.68
N SER A 17 -43.78 42.28 -20.03
CA SER A 17 -44.93 42.06 -19.14
C SER A 17 -45.20 40.57 -18.90
N VAL A 18 -45.05 39.73 -19.93
CA VAL A 18 -45.13 38.27 -19.81
C VAL A 18 -43.97 37.74 -18.97
N LEU A 19 -42.75 38.25 -19.18
CA LEU A 19 -41.59 37.89 -18.36
C LEU A 19 -41.82 38.29 -16.89
N ILE A 20 -42.35 39.49 -16.64
CA ILE A 20 -42.70 39.95 -15.29
C ILE A 20 -43.80 39.06 -14.68
N LEU A 21 -44.86 38.72 -15.42
CA LEU A 21 -45.93 37.81 -14.96
C LEU A 21 -45.41 36.40 -14.67
N VAL A 22 -44.50 35.88 -15.49
CA VAL A 22 -43.84 34.59 -15.26
C VAL A 22 -42.92 34.67 -14.04
N LEU A 23 -42.16 35.75 -13.88
CA LEU A 23 -41.28 35.96 -12.72
C LEU A 23 -42.06 36.18 -11.43
N THR A 24 -43.20 36.88 -11.47
CA THR A 24 -44.09 37.05 -10.31
C THR A 24 -44.83 35.76 -9.98
N GLY A 25 -45.29 35.02 -10.99
CA GLY A 25 -45.85 33.68 -10.82
C GLY A 25 -44.85 32.68 -10.23
N LEU A 26 -43.60 32.68 -10.71
CA LEU A 26 -42.51 31.89 -10.15
C LEU A 26 -42.17 32.34 -8.73
N TYR A 27 -42.16 33.64 -8.45
CA TYR A 27 -41.96 34.17 -7.11
C TYR A 27 -43.08 33.70 -6.17
N TRP A 28 -44.35 33.79 -6.55
CA TRP A 28 -45.46 33.36 -5.71
C TRP A 28 -45.52 31.83 -5.55
N GLY A 29 -45.19 31.07 -6.60
CA GLY A 29 -45.19 29.60 -6.59
C GLY A 29 -43.91 28.93 -6.03
N ARG A 30 -42.86 29.71 -5.75
CA ARG A 30 -41.51 29.20 -5.39
C ARG A 30 -41.50 28.17 -4.26
N ASN A 31 -42.29 28.41 -3.20
CA ASN A 31 -42.36 27.53 -2.04
C ASN A 31 -43.01 26.20 -2.40
N GLY A 32 -44.09 26.24 -3.18
CA GLY A 32 -44.78 25.04 -3.67
C GLY A 32 -43.90 24.21 -4.61
N ILE A 33 -43.15 24.87 -5.52
CA ILE A 33 -42.21 24.20 -6.41
C ILE A 33 -41.09 23.53 -5.62
N LEU A 34 -40.47 24.25 -4.68
CA LEU A 34 -39.41 23.73 -3.81
C LEU A 34 -39.89 22.52 -3.02
N CYS A 35 -41.03 22.64 -2.31
CA CYS A 35 -41.59 21.55 -1.51
C CYS A 35 -41.96 20.35 -2.36
N ARG A 36 -42.54 20.54 -3.55
CA ARG A 36 -42.88 19.43 -4.47
C ARG A 36 -41.63 18.74 -5.01
N MET A 37 -40.57 19.49 -5.32
CA MET A 37 -39.31 18.93 -5.80
C MET A 37 -38.59 18.13 -4.71
N VAL A 38 -38.50 18.69 -3.50
CA VAL A 38 -37.88 18.04 -2.35
C VAL A 38 -38.70 16.83 -1.90
N GLY A 39 -40.03 16.94 -1.80
CA GLY A 39 -40.91 15.83 -1.47
C GLY A 39 -40.78 14.64 -2.43
N LYS A 40 -40.71 14.91 -3.75
CA LYS A 40 -40.44 13.83 -4.74
C LYS A 40 -39.10 13.14 -4.53
N ARG A 41 -38.05 13.88 -4.15
CA ARG A 41 -36.73 13.30 -3.89
C ARG A 41 -36.69 12.54 -2.56
N ILE A 42 -37.35 13.06 -1.53
CA ILE A 42 -37.51 12.39 -0.23
C ILE A 42 -38.21 11.06 -0.43
N LEU A 43 -39.42 11.03 -1.00
CA LEU A 43 -40.17 9.79 -1.23
C LEU A 43 -39.36 8.73 -1.99
N ARG A 44 -38.64 9.14 -3.04
CA ARG A 44 -37.74 8.23 -3.78
C ARG A 44 -36.61 7.69 -2.92
N THR A 45 -36.06 8.50 -2.03
CA THR A 45 -34.93 8.14 -1.16
C THR A 45 -35.41 7.22 -0.04
N GLU A 46 -36.55 7.55 0.59
CA GLU A 46 -37.22 6.73 1.60
C GLU A 46 -37.56 5.34 1.05
N GLN A 47 -38.22 5.28 -0.12
CA GLN A 47 -38.54 4.01 -0.79
C GLN A 47 -37.31 3.21 -1.21
N LYS A 48 -36.25 3.89 -1.67
CA LYS A 48 -35.06 3.22 -2.19
C LYS A 48 -34.18 2.65 -1.07
N TYR A 49 -34.08 3.35 0.06
CA TYR A 49 -33.11 3.06 1.11
C TYR A 49 -33.73 2.65 2.44
N GLY A 50 -35.06 2.65 2.58
CA GLY A 50 -35.74 2.34 3.85
C GLY A 50 -35.40 3.38 4.92
N LEU A 51 -35.65 4.66 4.62
CA LEU A 51 -35.36 5.79 5.48
C LEU A 51 -36.65 6.59 5.74
N SER A 52 -36.70 7.27 6.88
CA SER A 52 -37.66 8.33 7.21
C SER A 52 -36.92 9.65 7.29
N ILE A 53 -37.21 10.56 6.36
CA ILE A 53 -36.63 11.91 6.30
C ILE A 53 -37.72 12.91 6.70
N ARG A 54 -37.52 13.59 7.83
CA ARG A 54 -38.49 14.57 8.36
C ARG A 54 -37.87 15.94 8.53
N TYR A 55 -38.68 16.98 8.41
CA TYR A 55 -38.29 18.37 8.65
C TYR A 55 -39.52 19.18 9.10
N ASP A 56 -39.33 20.23 9.89
CA ASP A 56 -40.44 21.06 10.39
C ASP A 56 -40.85 22.13 9.39
N ALA A 57 -39.87 22.77 8.76
CA ALA A 57 -40.10 23.83 7.80
C ALA A 57 -39.07 23.79 6.66
N LEU A 58 -39.54 23.96 5.43
CA LEU A 58 -38.72 24.18 4.25
C LEU A 58 -39.34 25.33 3.44
N ARG A 59 -38.60 26.43 3.27
CA ARG A 59 -39.12 27.65 2.62
C ARG A 59 -38.05 28.28 1.75
N MET A 60 -38.49 29.00 0.72
CA MET A 60 -37.62 29.85 -0.09
C MET A 60 -37.84 31.32 0.27
N LYS A 61 -36.85 31.92 0.91
CA LYS A 61 -36.79 33.35 1.22
C LYS A 61 -36.25 34.09 0.00
N GLY A 62 -36.96 35.12 -0.46
CA GLY A 62 -36.66 35.75 -1.75
C GLY A 62 -36.70 34.77 -2.93
N LEU A 63 -35.79 34.90 -3.89
CA LEU A 63 -35.72 34.07 -5.10
C LEU A 63 -34.65 32.96 -5.03
N ASN A 64 -33.75 33.00 -4.05
CA ASN A 64 -32.55 32.16 -4.06
C ASN A 64 -32.05 31.77 -2.67
N GLU A 65 -32.75 32.07 -1.58
CA GLU A 65 -32.36 31.66 -0.23
C GLU A 65 -33.29 30.53 0.23
N ILE A 66 -32.72 29.40 0.65
CA ILE A 66 -33.45 28.24 1.14
C ILE A 66 -33.24 28.16 2.64
N GLU A 67 -34.35 28.08 3.37
CA GLU A 67 -34.38 27.89 4.82
C GLU A 67 -34.99 26.53 5.13
N LEU A 68 -34.27 25.74 5.93
CA LEU A 68 -34.66 24.41 6.39
C LEU A 68 -34.47 24.33 7.90
N SER A 69 -35.48 23.82 8.60
CA SER A 69 -35.48 23.69 10.06
C SER A 69 -35.77 22.25 10.49
N ASN A 70 -35.04 21.79 11.51
CA ASN A 70 -35.19 20.50 12.19
C ASN A 70 -35.25 19.29 11.25
N LEU A 71 -34.29 19.19 10.33
CA LEU A 71 -34.13 18.01 9.50
C LEU A 71 -33.67 16.83 10.36
N SER A 72 -34.29 15.67 10.17
CA SER A 72 -33.86 14.38 10.72
C SER A 72 -33.91 13.29 9.66
N VAL A 73 -32.91 12.41 9.68
CA VAL A 73 -32.84 11.23 8.82
C VAL A 73 -32.69 10.01 9.71
N VAL A 74 -33.69 9.14 9.69
CA VAL A 74 -33.78 7.95 10.53
C VAL A 74 -34.01 6.72 9.64
N PRO A 75 -33.08 5.77 9.56
CA PRO A 75 -33.32 4.51 8.89
C PRO A 75 -34.39 3.67 9.59
N ASP A 76 -35.13 2.87 8.83
CA ASP A 76 -36.24 2.09 9.36
C ASP A 76 -35.79 1.13 10.47
N LYS A 77 -36.43 1.24 11.64
CA LYS A 77 -36.12 0.44 12.85
C LYS A 77 -34.66 0.57 13.32
N ARG A 78 -33.99 1.68 13.00
CA ARG A 78 -32.62 2.00 13.45
C ARG A 78 -32.58 3.34 14.20
N ASP A 79 -31.44 3.62 14.82
CA ASP A 79 -31.17 4.92 15.44
C ASP A 79 -31.02 6.05 14.41
N THR A 80 -31.24 7.30 14.86
CA THR A 80 -31.09 8.49 14.03
C THR A 80 -29.67 8.61 13.46
N LEU A 81 -29.57 8.77 12.14
CA LEU A 81 -28.30 8.93 11.43
C LEU A 81 -27.86 10.39 11.39
N LEU A 82 -28.81 11.30 11.12
CA LEU A 82 -28.50 12.71 10.92
C LEU A 82 -29.59 13.58 11.54
N THR A 83 -29.19 14.65 12.22
CA THR A 83 -30.07 15.76 12.61
C THR A 83 -29.42 17.09 12.26
N LEU A 84 -30.24 18.08 11.89
CA LEU A 84 -29.80 19.44 11.58
C LEU A 84 -30.87 20.42 12.05
N HIS A 85 -30.53 21.29 12.99
CA HIS A 85 -31.48 22.23 13.58
C HIS A 85 -31.88 23.34 12.62
N ALA A 86 -30.90 24.01 12.01
CA ALA A 86 -31.16 25.10 11.09
C ALA A 86 -30.16 25.08 9.93
N LEU A 87 -30.66 25.30 8.72
CA LEU A 87 -29.86 25.47 7.53
C LEU A 87 -30.43 26.61 6.70
N ASN A 88 -29.58 27.60 6.44
CA ASN A 88 -29.84 28.67 5.51
C ASN A 88 -28.81 28.61 4.38
N MET A 89 -29.29 28.49 3.14
CA MET A 89 -28.44 28.42 1.95
C MET A 89 -28.87 29.45 0.94
N ARG A 90 -27.97 30.38 0.61
CA ARG A 90 -28.17 31.29 -0.51
C ARG A 90 -27.54 30.71 -1.77
N LEU A 91 -28.37 30.42 -2.76
CA LEU A 91 -27.98 29.87 -4.05
C LEU A 91 -27.75 30.95 -5.11
N SER A 92 -27.04 30.60 -6.17
CA SER A 92 -26.88 31.44 -7.36
C SER A 92 -28.13 31.35 -8.24
N PHE A 93 -28.92 32.43 -8.32
CA PHE A 93 -30.19 32.46 -9.05
C PHE A 93 -30.05 32.04 -10.53
N TRP A 94 -29.07 32.62 -11.23
CA TRP A 94 -28.85 32.34 -12.66
C TRP A 94 -28.41 30.90 -12.96
N LYS A 95 -27.66 30.28 -12.04
CA LYS A 95 -27.23 28.88 -12.18
C LYS A 95 -28.39 27.94 -11.89
N LEU A 96 -29.22 28.28 -10.89
CA LEU A 96 -30.43 27.56 -10.55
C LEU A 96 -31.42 27.51 -11.72
N LEU A 97 -31.61 28.63 -12.43
CA LEU A 97 -32.42 28.68 -13.67
C LEU A 97 -31.87 27.77 -14.79
N ARG A 98 -30.56 27.51 -14.82
CA ARG A 98 -29.90 26.58 -15.74
C ARG A 98 -29.81 25.15 -15.19
N GLY A 99 -30.45 24.85 -14.05
CA GLY A 99 -30.45 23.53 -13.41
C GLY A 99 -29.17 23.16 -12.65
N LYS A 100 -28.22 24.10 -12.46
CA LYS A 100 -27.00 23.89 -11.66
C LYS A 100 -27.17 24.48 -10.26
N ILE A 101 -26.80 23.73 -9.23
CA ILE A 101 -26.82 24.20 -7.83
C ILE A 101 -25.45 24.81 -7.52
N GLU A 102 -25.44 26.03 -7.01
CA GLU A 102 -24.22 26.75 -6.62
C GLU A 102 -24.52 27.55 -5.35
N VAL A 103 -23.83 27.24 -4.24
CA VAL A 103 -24.11 27.81 -2.91
C VAL A 103 -23.23 29.03 -2.64
N ARG A 104 -23.77 30.25 -2.67
CA ARG A 104 -23.02 31.50 -2.39
C ARG A 104 -22.72 31.69 -0.91
N ASN A 105 -23.69 31.39 -0.05
CA ASN A 105 -23.54 31.49 1.40
C ASN A 105 -24.25 30.30 2.07
N VAL A 106 -23.64 29.75 3.13
CA VAL A 106 -24.23 28.71 3.97
C VAL A 106 -24.15 29.13 5.43
N THR A 107 -25.26 29.02 6.14
CA THR A 107 -25.27 28.99 7.60
C THR A 107 -25.92 27.69 8.02
N ALA A 108 -25.19 26.85 8.76
CA ALA A 108 -25.76 25.63 9.35
C ALA A 108 -25.50 25.62 10.86
N ASP A 109 -26.49 25.18 11.61
CA ASP A 109 -26.43 25.12 13.07
C ASP A 109 -26.85 23.73 13.56
N ARG A 110 -26.05 23.18 14.48
CA ARG A 110 -26.24 21.86 15.11
C ARG A 110 -26.44 20.75 14.09
N LEU A 111 -25.44 20.54 13.23
CA LEU A 111 -25.39 19.37 12.36
C LEU A 111 -24.80 18.21 13.14
N LYS A 112 -25.59 17.19 13.42
CA LYS A 112 -25.12 15.95 14.06
C LYS A 112 -25.27 14.78 13.11
N VAL A 113 -24.20 14.03 12.92
CA VAL A 113 -24.16 12.77 12.19
C VAL A 113 -23.68 11.68 13.14
N SER A 114 -24.45 10.61 13.29
CA SER A 114 -24.19 9.54 14.24
C SER A 114 -24.23 8.19 13.53
N PHE A 115 -23.07 7.56 13.38
CA PHE A 115 -22.92 6.20 12.91
C PHE A 115 -22.97 5.26 14.11
N ILE A 116 -24.04 4.48 14.23
CA ILE A 116 -24.25 3.59 15.37
C ILE A 116 -24.31 2.16 14.85
N LYS A 117 -23.45 1.31 15.40
CA LYS A 117 -23.44 -0.13 15.19
C LYS A 117 -23.47 -0.85 16.53
N ALA A 118 -24.49 -1.69 16.72
CA ALA A 118 -24.62 -2.59 17.84
C ALA A 118 -24.75 -4.01 17.28
N ASP A 119 -23.84 -4.89 17.67
CA ASP A 119 -23.77 -6.28 17.20
C ASP A 119 -23.71 -6.38 15.66
N SER A 120 -24.73 -7.00 15.06
CA SER A 120 -24.87 -7.19 13.60
C SER A 120 -25.63 -6.05 12.93
N THR A 121 -26.09 -5.05 13.68
CA THR A 121 -27.00 -4.02 13.18
C THR A 121 -26.37 -2.63 13.17
N ALA A 122 -26.45 -1.92 12.05
CA ALA A 122 -26.03 -0.52 11.97
C ALA A 122 -27.12 0.39 11.39
N ASN A 123 -27.15 1.64 11.84
CA ASN A 123 -28.01 2.68 11.27
C ASN A 123 -27.52 3.21 9.92
N TYR A 124 -26.45 2.63 9.37
CA TYR A 124 -25.90 2.99 8.06
C TYR A 124 -25.78 1.78 7.11
N ASP A 125 -26.34 0.63 7.47
CA ASP A 125 -26.33 -0.59 6.65
C ASP A 125 -26.88 -0.34 5.24
N PHE A 126 -27.87 0.55 5.11
CA PHE A 126 -28.50 0.90 3.84
C PHE A 126 -27.53 1.49 2.80
N LEU A 127 -26.39 2.06 3.23
CA LEU A 127 -25.35 2.56 2.33
C LEU A 127 -24.63 1.43 1.59
N PHE A 128 -24.68 0.21 2.13
CA PHE A 128 -23.96 -0.98 1.64
C PHE A 128 -24.88 -2.07 1.10
N LEU A 129 -26.21 -1.84 1.08
CA LEU A 129 -27.17 -2.76 0.45
C LEU A 129 -26.91 -2.78 -1.07
N LYS A 130 -26.22 -3.84 -1.52
CA LYS A 130 -26.03 -4.14 -2.92
C LYS A 130 -27.35 -4.73 -3.45
N LYS A 131 -28.07 -4.00 -4.29
CA LYS A 131 -29.18 -4.59 -5.03
C LYS A 131 -28.61 -5.38 -6.20
N GLU A 132 -29.08 -6.61 -6.38
CA GLU A 132 -29.06 -7.28 -7.69
C GLU A 132 -29.85 -6.41 -8.65
N GLN A 133 -29.20 -5.44 -9.26
CA GLN A 133 -29.61 -4.95 -10.55
C GLN A 133 -28.87 -5.83 -11.55
N GLU A 134 -29.62 -6.61 -12.33
CA GLU A 134 -29.15 -7.08 -13.63
C GLU A 134 -28.65 -5.84 -14.38
N VAL A 135 -27.33 -5.66 -14.38
CA VAL A 135 -26.69 -4.67 -15.24
C VAL A 135 -26.92 -5.21 -16.65
N PRO A 136 -27.51 -4.43 -17.57
CA PRO A 136 -27.62 -4.86 -18.96
C PRO A 136 -26.23 -5.28 -19.43
N VAL A 137 -26.13 -6.47 -20.02
CA VAL A 137 -24.91 -6.96 -20.67
C VAL A 137 -24.60 -6.03 -21.83
N GLY A 138 -23.87 -4.98 -21.52
CA GLY A 138 -23.47 -3.89 -22.37
C GLY A 138 -22.51 -3.04 -21.55
N SER A 139 -21.22 -3.34 -21.67
CA SER A 139 -20.12 -2.69 -20.98
C SER A 139 -20.20 -1.17 -21.18
N ALA A 140 -20.83 -0.46 -20.25
CA ALA A 140 -20.68 0.99 -20.18
C ALA A 140 -19.18 1.25 -19.96
N GLN A 141 -18.51 1.74 -21.01
CA GLN A 141 -17.08 2.05 -20.99
C GLN A 141 -16.79 2.92 -19.76
N ALA A 142 -15.75 2.57 -19.01
CA ALA A 142 -15.39 3.35 -17.84
C ALA A 142 -15.00 4.76 -18.31
N ASP A 143 -15.57 5.78 -17.67
CA ASP A 143 -15.18 7.17 -17.86
C ASP A 143 -14.74 7.73 -16.51
N TYR A 144 -13.47 7.46 -16.16
CA TYR A 144 -12.88 7.89 -14.90
C TYR A 144 -12.79 9.41 -14.82
N ALA A 145 -12.43 10.08 -15.92
CA ALA A 145 -12.45 11.53 -16.02
C ALA A 145 -13.84 12.08 -15.65
N HIS A 146 -14.91 11.65 -16.30
CA HIS A 146 -16.25 12.12 -15.97
C HIS A 146 -16.61 11.83 -14.50
N ARG A 147 -16.23 10.69 -13.94
CA ARG A 147 -16.49 10.36 -12.53
C ARG A 147 -15.76 11.33 -11.59
N VAL A 148 -14.48 11.57 -11.83
CA VAL A 148 -13.66 12.52 -11.06
C VAL A 148 -14.21 13.93 -11.17
N ASN A 149 -14.50 14.41 -12.39
CA ASN A 149 -15.11 15.73 -12.64
C ASN A 149 -16.41 15.89 -11.85
N ARG A 150 -17.27 14.86 -11.85
CA ARG A 150 -18.54 14.91 -11.14
C ARG A 150 -18.33 15.03 -9.63
N ILE A 151 -17.38 14.28 -9.07
CA ILE A 151 -17.06 14.33 -7.64
C ILE A 151 -16.48 15.70 -7.26
N LEU A 152 -15.52 16.21 -8.05
CA LEU A 152 -14.89 17.50 -7.79
C LEU A 152 -15.86 18.67 -7.96
N ASN A 153 -16.71 18.67 -9.01
CA ASN A 153 -17.76 19.68 -9.18
C ASN A 153 -18.78 19.68 -8.03
N LEU A 154 -19.11 18.51 -7.48
CA LEU A 154 -19.95 18.44 -6.28
C LEU A 154 -19.22 19.09 -5.10
N PHE A 155 -17.97 18.70 -4.87
CA PHE A 155 -17.14 19.25 -3.80
C PHE A 155 -17.02 20.78 -3.88
N TYR A 156 -16.57 21.33 -5.01
CA TYR A 156 -16.46 22.77 -5.22
C TYR A 156 -17.83 23.47 -5.22
N GLY A 157 -18.87 22.86 -5.78
CA GLY A 157 -20.22 23.44 -5.84
C GLY A 157 -20.89 23.64 -4.48
N PHE A 158 -20.47 22.88 -3.46
CA PHE A 158 -20.98 23.00 -2.09
C PHE A 158 -20.15 23.92 -1.19
N LEU A 159 -18.86 24.19 -1.48
CA LEU A 159 -17.98 25.01 -0.63
C LEU A 159 -18.15 26.52 -0.85
N PRO A 160 -18.90 27.25 -0.03
CA PRO A 160 -19.30 28.63 -0.35
C PRO A 160 -18.12 29.62 -0.20
N GLU A 161 -18.25 30.80 -0.82
CA GLU A 161 -17.27 31.90 -0.65
C GLU A 161 -17.31 32.48 0.77
N ASN A 162 -18.48 32.43 1.40
CA ASN A 162 -18.71 32.88 2.76
C ASN A 162 -19.66 31.89 3.44
N GLY A 163 -19.49 31.66 4.74
CA GLY A 163 -20.38 30.78 5.47
C GLY A 163 -19.97 30.57 6.90
N THR A 164 -20.88 29.98 7.67
CA THR A 164 -20.61 29.59 9.06
C THR A 164 -21.33 28.31 9.39
N LEU A 165 -20.58 27.29 9.80
CA LEU A 165 -21.15 26.08 10.39
C LEU A 165 -20.90 26.15 11.90
N ARG A 166 -21.93 25.93 12.71
CA ARG A 166 -21.84 25.92 14.18
C ARG A 166 -22.23 24.55 14.70
N GLN A 167 -21.47 24.05 15.67
CA GLN A 167 -21.73 22.80 16.37
C GLN A 167 -21.94 21.63 15.39
N VAL A 168 -20.93 21.35 14.58
CA VAL A 168 -20.94 20.16 13.71
C VAL A 168 -20.35 18.99 14.48
N ASP A 169 -21.15 17.96 14.72
CA ASP A 169 -20.75 16.75 15.44
C ASP A 169 -20.84 15.55 14.51
N VAL A 170 -19.73 14.87 14.28
CA VAL A 170 -19.69 13.58 13.58
C VAL A 170 -19.22 12.53 14.58
N SER A 171 -20.00 11.48 14.79
CA SER A 171 -19.69 10.45 15.78
C SER A 171 -19.89 9.06 15.22
N GLU A 172 -19.03 8.13 15.63
CA GLU A 172 -19.19 6.70 15.44
C GLU A 172 -19.22 6.03 16.82
N ARG A 173 -20.22 5.18 17.02
CA ARG A 173 -20.30 4.28 18.16
C ARG A 173 -20.44 2.86 17.64
N LYS A 174 -19.47 2.01 17.98
CA LYS A 174 -19.49 0.59 17.67
C LYS A 174 -19.32 -0.21 18.94
N ASP A 175 -20.41 -0.78 19.44
CA ASP A 175 -20.46 -1.50 20.71
C ASP A 175 -19.99 -0.59 21.87
N ARG A 176 -18.83 -0.89 22.48
CA ARG A 176 -18.21 -0.08 23.56
C ARG A 176 -17.31 1.06 23.06
N ASN A 177 -16.98 1.05 21.78
CA ASN A 177 -16.01 1.98 21.20
C ASN A 177 -16.67 3.26 20.73
N PHE A 178 -15.99 4.39 20.93
CA PHE A 178 -16.53 5.69 20.57
C PHE A 178 -15.47 6.59 19.93
N VAL A 179 -15.83 7.21 18.81
CA VAL A 179 -15.05 8.28 18.18
C VAL A 179 -16.00 9.43 17.87
N ALA A 180 -15.63 10.66 18.22
CA ALA A 180 -16.34 11.85 17.82
C ALA A 180 -15.39 12.93 17.34
N ILE A 181 -15.78 13.61 16.27
CA ILE A 181 -15.16 14.80 15.73
C ILE A 181 -16.19 15.91 15.89
N ARG A 182 -15.85 16.93 16.68
CA ARG A 182 -16.70 18.11 16.90
C ARG A 182 -16.01 19.33 16.33
N ILE A 183 -16.79 20.15 15.65
CA ILE A 183 -16.35 21.41 15.06
C ILE A 183 -17.23 22.49 15.67
N PRO A 184 -16.77 23.19 16.72
CA PRO A 184 -17.57 24.20 17.41
C PRO A 184 -18.02 25.30 16.46
N GLN A 185 -17.11 25.76 15.60
CA GLN A 185 -17.40 26.73 14.56
C GLN A 185 -16.41 26.66 13.41
N LEU A 186 -16.90 26.38 12.19
CA LEU A 186 -16.16 26.60 10.94
C LEU A 186 -16.62 27.93 10.36
N SER A 187 -15.70 28.87 10.19
CA SER A 187 -15.99 30.16 9.57
C SER A 187 -15.32 30.24 8.21
N ILE A 188 -16.07 30.61 7.17
CA ILE A 188 -15.56 30.86 5.83
C ILE A 188 -15.83 32.33 5.50
N ARG A 189 -14.79 33.09 5.18
CA ARG A 189 -14.86 34.51 4.80
C ARG A 189 -13.94 34.75 3.61
N GLN A 190 -14.50 35.29 2.52
CA GLN A 190 -13.72 35.60 1.32
C GLN A 190 -12.84 34.42 0.87
N ASN A 191 -13.42 33.22 0.73
CA ASN A 191 -12.75 31.97 0.36
C ASN A 191 -11.78 31.40 1.41
N HIS A 192 -11.47 32.13 2.48
CA HIS A 192 -10.61 31.63 3.55
C HIS A 192 -11.44 30.98 4.63
N PHE A 193 -11.01 29.82 5.11
CA PHE A 193 -11.65 29.14 6.22
C PHE A 193 -10.69 28.98 7.41
N ASN A 194 -11.26 28.99 8.60
CA ASN A 194 -10.58 28.65 9.84
C ASN A 194 -11.56 27.92 10.77
N SER A 195 -11.06 26.93 11.49
CA SER A 195 -11.83 26.17 12.46
C SER A 195 -10.95 25.45 13.46
N ASP A 196 -11.44 25.34 14.68
CA ASP A 196 -10.97 24.35 15.64
C ASP A 196 -11.75 23.05 15.47
N ILE A 197 -11.09 21.94 15.75
CA ILE A 197 -11.62 20.58 15.68
C ILE A 197 -11.28 19.88 17.00
N GLU A 198 -12.29 19.39 17.69
CA GLU A 198 -12.13 18.56 18.87
C GLU A 198 -12.34 17.10 18.47
N VAL A 199 -11.36 16.26 18.75
CA VAL A 199 -11.44 14.82 18.46
C VAL A 199 -11.40 14.05 19.76
N GLN A 200 -12.43 13.26 20.00
CA GLN A 200 -12.51 12.36 21.13
C GLN A 200 -12.51 10.92 20.64
N GLU A 201 -11.52 10.13 21.02
CA GLU A 201 -11.46 8.68 20.80
C GLU A 201 -11.36 7.99 22.16
N ASP A 202 -12.46 7.32 22.55
CA ASP A 202 -12.66 6.75 23.89
C ASP A 202 -12.40 7.79 25.01
N SER A 203 -11.30 7.64 25.78
CA SER A 203 -10.90 8.56 26.84
C SER A 203 -9.87 9.61 26.42
N VAL A 204 -9.38 9.55 25.17
CA VAL A 204 -8.37 10.46 24.65
C VAL A 204 -9.06 11.59 23.90
N SER A 205 -8.74 12.82 24.28
CA SER A 205 -9.21 14.04 23.60
C SER A 205 -8.04 14.77 22.97
N GLN A 206 -8.25 15.32 21.78
CA GLN A 206 -7.28 16.10 21.03
C GLN A 206 -7.93 17.38 20.50
N HIS A 207 -7.15 18.44 20.42
CA HIS A 207 -7.58 19.73 19.85
C HIS A 207 -6.70 20.09 18.67
N TRP A 208 -7.31 20.21 17.49
CA TRP A 208 -6.64 20.57 16.25
C TRP A 208 -7.17 21.91 15.75
N THR A 209 -6.35 22.60 14.98
CA THR A 209 -6.77 23.77 14.23
C THR A 209 -6.53 23.50 12.76
N THR A 210 -7.51 23.89 11.94
CA THR A 210 -7.39 23.86 10.49
C THR A 210 -7.71 25.21 9.90
N CYS A 211 -6.90 25.62 8.93
CA CYS A 211 -7.12 26.82 8.16
C CYS A 211 -6.78 26.58 6.68
N GLY A 212 -7.23 27.47 5.81
CA GLY A 212 -6.96 27.31 4.40
C GLY A 212 -7.78 28.23 3.51
N GLU A 213 -7.75 27.92 2.23
CA GLU A 213 -8.41 28.66 1.17
C GLU A 213 -9.15 27.68 0.26
N VAL A 214 -10.40 27.99 -0.08
CA VAL A 214 -11.15 27.30 -1.12
C VAL A 214 -11.55 28.31 -2.18
N ASN A 215 -10.91 28.25 -3.35
CA ASN A 215 -11.24 29.11 -4.46
C ASN A 215 -11.97 28.34 -5.54
N ARG A 216 -13.26 28.64 -5.69
CA ARG A 216 -14.11 27.97 -6.67
C ARG A 216 -13.78 28.32 -8.12
N SER A 217 -13.51 29.60 -8.42
CA SER A 217 -13.28 30.02 -9.81
C SER A 217 -12.00 29.43 -10.39
N HIS A 218 -11.04 29.12 -9.52
CA HIS A 218 -9.78 28.48 -9.89
C HIS A 218 -9.75 26.98 -9.59
N HIS A 219 -10.85 26.39 -9.07
CA HIS A 219 -10.93 25.02 -8.57
C HIS A 219 -9.72 24.64 -7.71
N THR A 220 -9.40 25.50 -6.74
CA THR A 220 -8.29 25.28 -5.81
C THR A 220 -8.79 25.06 -4.39
N LEU A 221 -8.12 24.15 -3.69
CA LEU A 221 -8.23 23.91 -2.27
C LEU A 221 -6.83 23.97 -1.68
N LYS A 222 -6.66 24.69 -0.58
CA LYS A 222 -5.50 24.65 0.29
C LYS A 222 -5.99 24.47 1.71
N ALA A 223 -5.38 23.55 2.43
CA ALA A 223 -5.71 23.28 3.82
C ALA A 223 -4.42 22.98 4.59
N GLU A 224 -4.37 23.47 5.81
CA GLU A 224 -3.37 23.14 6.81
C GLU A 224 -4.09 22.61 8.05
N LEU A 225 -3.49 21.61 8.70
CA LEU A 225 -3.96 20.99 9.93
C LEU A 225 -2.77 20.86 10.88
N TYR A 226 -2.92 21.36 12.11
CA TYR A 226 -1.92 21.27 13.16
C TYR A 226 -2.58 21.12 14.53
N ALA A 227 -1.88 20.53 15.49
CA ALA A 227 -2.36 20.39 16.86
C ALA A 227 -2.08 21.65 17.70
N GLN A 228 -2.97 21.92 18.65
CA GLN A 228 -2.74 22.95 19.66
C GLN A 228 -1.77 22.42 20.73
N HIS A 229 -0.93 23.27 21.32
CA HIS A 229 -0.03 22.96 22.46
C HIS A 229 1.15 21.98 22.23
N LYS A 230 1.71 21.89 21.01
CA LYS A 230 2.87 21.03 20.67
C LYS A 230 2.63 19.51 20.86
N GLU A 231 1.38 19.09 21.02
CA GLU A 231 1.03 17.66 20.95
C GLU A 231 1.02 17.20 19.48
N LYS A 232 1.15 15.89 19.23
CA LYS A 232 1.02 15.34 17.88
C LYS A 232 -0.45 15.05 17.57
N ILE A 233 -0.88 15.36 16.35
CA ILE A 233 -2.16 14.91 15.80
C ILE A 233 -2.09 13.40 15.66
N ALA A 234 -2.93 12.67 16.40
CA ALA A 234 -3.17 11.25 16.19
C ALA A 234 -4.45 11.05 15.39
N LEU A 235 -4.34 10.44 14.21
CA LEU A 235 -5.50 10.22 13.33
C LEU A 235 -6.43 9.17 13.96
N PRO A 236 -7.68 9.53 14.31
CA PRO A 236 -8.59 8.63 15.01
C PRO A 236 -8.96 7.46 14.10
N TYR A 237 -9.43 6.37 14.70
CA TYR A 237 -9.96 5.19 14.02
C TYR A 237 -8.95 4.33 13.24
N LEU A 238 -7.82 4.88 12.77
CA LEU A 238 -6.83 4.15 11.97
C LEU A 238 -6.19 2.98 12.74
N LYS A 239 -5.85 3.22 14.02
CA LYS A 239 -5.27 2.20 14.88
C LYS A 239 -6.23 1.03 15.09
N ARG A 240 -7.52 1.32 15.28
CA ARG A 240 -8.56 0.30 15.50
C ARG A 240 -8.91 -0.45 14.22
N ARG A 241 -9.07 0.25 13.09
CA ARG A 241 -9.52 -0.35 11.82
C ARG A 241 -8.41 -1.08 11.08
N PHE A 242 -7.21 -0.52 11.09
CA PHE A 242 -6.10 -1.01 10.29
C PHE A 242 -4.90 -1.44 11.14
N GLY A 243 -4.91 -1.25 12.46
CA GLY A 243 -3.73 -1.54 13.29
C GLY A 243 -2.59 -0.52 13.09
N ALA A 244 -2.88 0.64 12.52
CA ALA A 244 -1.90 1.68 12.19
C ALA A 244 -2.03 2.86 13.16
N ASP A 245 -1.00 3.13 13.97
CA ASP A 245 -0.89 4.34 14.80
C ASP A 245 -0.12 5.38 13.98
N ILE A 246 -0.80 6.45 13.56
CA ILE A 246 -0.23 7.50 12.72
C ILE A 246 -0.33 8.82 13.48
N ARG A 247 0.82 9.46 13.68
CA ARG A 247 0.92 10.74 14.37
C ARG A 247 1.73 11.75 13.57
N LEU A 248 1.39 13.02 13.65
CA LEU A 248 2.09 14.08 12.91
C LEU A 248 1.98 15.43 13.63
N ASP A 249 2.91 16.35 13.36
CA ASP A 249 2.88 17.70 13.93
C ASP A 249 1.98 18.61 13.09
N THR A 250 2.25 18.63 11.77
CA THR A 250 1.49 19.43 10.80
C THR A 250 1.28 18.65 9.50
N LEU A 251 0.14 18.91 8.86
CA LEU A 251 -0.22 18.39 7.54
C LEU A 251 -0.72 19.54 6.68
N THR A 252 -0.04 19.80 5.57
CA THR A 252 -0.50 20.74 4.54
C THR A 252 -0.93 19.97 3.30
N TYR A 253 -1.99 20.45 2.66
CA TYR A 253 -2.51 19.88 1.44
C TYR A 253 -3.00 20.98 0.51
N SER A 254 -2.71 20.82 -0.78
CA SER A 254 -3.25 21.64 -1.84
C SER A 254 -3.65 20.77 -3.02
N LEU A 255 -4.70 21.21 -3.71
CA LEU A 255 -5.24 20.59 -4.91
C LEU A 255 -5.75 21.70 -5.84
N THR A 256 -5.43 21.58 -7.11
CA THR A 256 -5.93 22.39 -8.21
C THR A 256 -6.42 21.46 -9.31
N GLU A 257 -7.65 21.67 -9.77
CA GLU A 257 -8.21 20.97 -10.92
C GLU A 257 -8.11 21.84 -12.17
N SER A 258 -7.64 21.25 -13.27
CA SER A 258 -7.71 21.87 -14.59
C SER A 258 -8.14 20.87 -15.65
N GLU A 259 -8.73 21.38 -16.72
CA GLU A 259 -9.12 20.59 -17.88
C GLU A 259 -7.89 20.36 -18.78
N GLY A 260 -7.66 19.10 -19.16
CA GLY A 260 -6.61 18.70 -20.09
C GLY A 260 -7.12 18.56 -21.52
N ASN A 261 -6.27 18.03 -22.40
CA ASN A 261 -6.64 17.76 -23.78
C ASN A 261 -7.65 16.62 -23.87
N SER A 262 -8.55 16.67 -24.86
CA SER A 262 -9.50 15.59 -25.19
C SER A 262 -10.37 15.10 -24.02
N GLY A 263 -10.77 16.00 -23.10
CA GLY A 263 -11.65 15.70 -21.97
C GLY A 263 -10.95 15.01 -20.79
N GLN A 264 -9.62 15.06 -20.73
CA GLN A 264 -8.84 14.64 -19.57
C GLN A 264 -8.98 15.64 -18.41
N ILE A 265 -8.73 15.17 -17.20
CA ILE A 265 -8.66 16.02 -16.00
C ILE A 265 -7.24 15.95 -15.47
N ILE A 266 -6.70 17.12 -15.15
CA ILE A 266 -5.38 17.26 -14.58
C ILE A 266 -5.57 17.75 -13.13
N LEU A 267 -5.03 16.97 -12.20
CA LEU A 267 -5.02 17.30 -10.78
C LEU A 267 -3.57 17.60 -10.38
N THR A 268 -3.30 18.83 -10.00
CA THR A 268 -1.99 19.22 -9.46
C THR A 268 -2.13 19.62 -8.01
N GLY A 269 -1.07 19.40 -7.24
CA GLY A 269 -1.11 19.80 -5.85
C GLY A 269 0.15 19.44 -5.10
N GLN A 270 0.16 19.81 -3.83
CA GLN A 270 1.24 19.52 -2.92
C GLN A 270 0.66 19.01 -1.61
N ALA A 271 1.26 17.98 -1.04
CA ALA A 271 1.03 17.59 0.35
C ALA A 271 2.37 17.58 1.07
N ALA A 272 2.42 18.15 2.27
CA ALA A 272 3.60 18.05 3.12
C ALA A 272 3.20 17.66 4.55
N VAL A 273 4.05 16.88 5.19
CA VAL A 273 3.88 16.41 6.55
C VAL A 273 5.17 16.58 7.32
N ASN A 274 5.07 17.08 8.56
CA ASN A 274 6.19 17.22 9.48
C ASN A 274 5.99 16.31 10.69
N GLY A 275 7.09 15.71 11.17
CA GLY A 275 7.11 14.89 12.37
C GLY A 275 6.22 13.65 12.28
N LEU A 276 6.13 13.05 11.08
CA LEU A 276 5.29 11.88 10.83
C LEU A 276 5.86 10.65 11.55
N GLU A 277 5.07 10.09 12.45
CA GLU A 277 5.31 8.81 13.10
C GLU A 277 4.29 7.79 12.62
N VAL A 278 4.77 6.65 12.14
CA VAL A 278 3.92 5.54 11.67
C VAL A 278 4.33 4.26 12.36
N TYR A 279 3.41 3.66 13.09
CA TYR A 279 3.54 2.30 13.59
C TYR A 279 2.51 1.40 12.94
N HIS A 280 2.99 0.37 12.25
CA HIS A 280 2.15 -0.70 11.74
C HIS A 280 2.99 -1.97 11.58
N LYS A 281 2.51 -3.09 12.15
CA LYS A 281 3.25 -4.38 12.17
C LYS A 281 3.70 -4.89 10.79
N ALA A 282 2.94 -4.60 9.74
CA ALA A 282 3.29 -4.99 8.37
C ALA A 282 4.31 -4.05 7.70
N LEU A 283 4.53 -2.87 8.28
CA LEU A 283 5.55 -1.91 7.84
C LEU A 283 6.86 -2.16 8.59
N SER A 284 6.85 -1.99 9.92
CA SER A 284 8.02 -2.16 10.80
C SER A 284 7.57 -2.64 12.19
N PRO A 285 8.39 -3.40 12.94
CA PRO A 285 8.13 -3.70 14.35
C PRO A 285 8.34 -2.49 15.26
N GLN A 286 8.95 -1.41 14.77
CA GLN A 286 9.21 -0.17 15.50
C GLN A 286 8.38 0.98 14.92
N ILE A 287 8.31 2.09 15.66
CA ILE A 287 7.74 3.34 15.14
C ILE A 287 8.69 3.88 14.07
N VAL A 288 8.18 4.08 12.87
CA VAL A 288 8.91 4.71 11.77
C VAL A 288 8.76 6.22 11.90
N ASN A 289 9.88 6.93 11.99
CA ASN A 289 9.88 8.38 12.09
C ASN A 289 10.40 9.01 10.79
N LEU A 290 9.57 9.86 10.21
CA LEU A 290 9.88 10.69 9.06
C LEU A 290 9.82 12.17 9.48
N ASP A 291 10.99 12.80 9.56
CA ASP A 291 11.12 14.19 10.01
C ASP A 291 10.30 15.13 9.10
N ARG A 292 10.48 14.98 7.78
CA ARG A 292 9.74 15.75 6.76
C ARG A 292 9.46 14.89 5.53
N GLY A 293 8.21 14.90 5.10
CA GLY A 293 7.77 14.31 3.84
C GLY A 293 7.03 15.34 3.00
N GLN A 294 7.33 15.41 1.72
CA GLN A 294 6.63 16.27 0.77
C GLN A 294 6.38 15.52 -0.53
N ILE A 295 5.19 15.71 -1.09
CA ILE A 295 4.84 15.27 -2.44
C ILE A 295 4.25 16.45 -3.20
N SER A 296 4.86 16.81 -4.32
CA SER A 296 4.26 17.67 -5.34
C SER A 296 3.81 16.76 -6.47
N TYR A 297 2.50 16.62 -6.68
CA TYR A 297 1.95 15.63 -7.60
C TYR A 297 1.28 16.26 -8.82
N ARG A 298 1.34 15.53 -9.93
CA ARG A 298 0.54 15.79 -11.13
C ARG A 298 -0.11 14.50 -11.58
N VAL A 299 -1.43 14.42 -11.45
CA VAL A 299 -2.23 13.26 -11.83
C VAL A 299 -3.07 13.60 -13.04
N LEU A 300 -2.95 12.83 -14.11
CA LEU A 300 -3.79 12.90 -15.30
C LEU A 300 -4.82 11.77 -15.23
N VAL A 301 -6.09 12.11 -15.40
CA VAL A 301 -7.20 11.15 -15.42
C VAL A 301 -7.90 11.24 -16.77
N GLY A 302 -7.86 10.13 -17.51
CA GLY A 302 -8.58 9.96 -18.77
C GLY A 302 -9.84 9.12 -18.60
N LYS A 303 -10.44 8.71 -19.72
CA LYS A 303 -11.62 7.82 -19.69
C LYS A 303 -11.27 6.46 -19.06
N GLU A 304 -10.17 5.85 -19.49
CA GLU A 304 -9.80 4.49 -19.13
C GLU A 304 -8.48 4.38 -18.35
N PHE A 305 -7.88 5.51 -17.97
CA PHE A 305 -6.60 5.53 -17.25
C PHE A 305 -6.52 6.60 -16.17
N ALA A 306 -5.62 6.38 -15.22
CA ALA A 306 -5.09 7.38 -14.30
C ALA A 306 -3.56 7.26 -14.28
N GLU A 307 -2.89 8.40 -14.32
CA GLU A 307 -1.44 8.50 -14.50
C GLU A 307 -0.88 9.55 -13.54
N LEU A 308 0.03 9.14 -12.67
CA LEU A 308 0.93 10.01 -11.92
C LEU A 308 2.14 10.28 -12.81
N ASP A 309 2.22 11.49 -13.36
CA ASP A 309 3.30 11.90 -14.25
C ASP A 309 4.63 12.01 -13.48
N SER A 310 5.73 11.75 -14.18
CA SER A 310 7.13 11.92 -13.79
C SER A 310 7.51 13.34 -13.32
N THR A 311 6.70 14.35 -13.63
CA THR A 311 6.86 15.69 -13.03
C THR A 311 6.51 15.72 -11.53
N THR A 312 5.90 14.65 -11.02
CA THR A 312 5.68 14.44 -9.58
C THR A 312 7.02 14.38 -8.87
N LEU A 313 7.18 15.15 -7.81
CA LEU A 313 8.33 15.14 -6.91
C LEU A 313 7.92 14.55 -5.57
N VAL A 314 8.55 13.46 -5.15
CA VAL A 314 8.46 12.91 -3.80
C VAL A 314 9.77 13.18 -3.08
N GLN A 315 9.68 13.88 -1.96
CA GLN A 315 10.81 14.18 -1.10
C GLN A 315 10.59 13.56 0.28
N PHE A 316 11.59 12.84 0.77
CA PHE A 316 11.67 12.39 2.16
C PHE A 316 13.04 12.75 2.70
N ASN A 317 13.08 13.51 3.80
CA ASN A 317 14.32 14.10 4.32
C ASN A 317 15.08 14.89 3.23
N GLN A 318 16.28 14.46 2.85
CA GLN A 318 17.08 15.09 1.79
C GLN A 318 16.88 14.44 0.41
N MET A 319 16.31 13.25 0.36
CA MET A 319 16.16 12.45 -0.85
C MET A 319 14.98 12.91 -1.69
N GLN A 320 15.24 13.16 -2.97
CA GLN A 320 14.22 13.53 -3.97
C GLN A 320 14.07 12.46 -5.05
N LEU A 321 12.83 12.13 -5.41
CA LEU A 321 12.46 11.10 -6.38
C LEU A 321 11.35 11.59 -7.31
N HIS A 322 11.38 11.13 -8.56
CA HIS A 322 10.38 11.43 -9.58
C HIS A 322 9.68 10.15 -10.05
N PRO A 323 8.75 9.60 -9.26
CA PRO A 323 8.06 8.36 -9.63
C PRO A 323 7.07 8.60 -10.76
N TYR A 324 6.98 7.63 -11.66
CA TYR A 324 5.95 7.53 -12.68
C TYR A 324 5.06 6.34 -12.36
N LEU A 325 3.74 6.53 -12.33
CA LEU A 325 2.78 5.44 -12.15
C LEU A 325 1.63 5.61 -13.15
N LYS A 326 1.25 4.54 -13.83
CA LYS A 326 0.09 4.54 -14.73
C LYS A 326 -0.72 3.28 -14.52
N ALA A 327 -2.03 3.45 -14.35
CA ALA A 327 -3.00 2.37 -14.34
C ALA A 327 -4.01 2.63 -15.45
N GLU A 328 -4.12 1.71 -16.39
CA GLU A 328 -5.06 1.82 -17.50
C GLU A 328 -5.80 0.52 -17.74
N LYS A 329 -6.98 0.61 -18.35
CA LYS A 329 -7.80 -0.55 -18.68
C LYS A 329 -7.74 -0.80 -20.19
N ARG A 330 -7.10 -1.88 -20.62
CA ARG A 330 -7.02 -2.32 -22.03
C ARG A 330 -7.88 -3.57 -22.19
N GLU A 331 -8.83 -3.56 -23.12
CA GLU A 331 -9.70 -4.73 -23.41
C GLU A 331 -10.35 -5.34 -22.15
N HIS A 332 -10.74 -4.51 -21.19
CA HIS A 332 -11.28 -4.88 -19.88
C HIS A 332 -10.29 -5.46 -18.85
N GLN A 333 -9.04 -5.69 -19.20
CA GLN A 333 -7.97 -6.06 -18.27
C GLN A 333 -7.18 -4.83 -17.81
N TRP A 334 -6.53 -4.96 -16.65
CA TRP A 334 -5.68 -3.90 -16.14
C TRP A 334 -4.28 -3.98 -16.75
N HIS A 335 -3.70 -2.82 -17.02
CA HIS A 335 -2.30 -2.64 -17.37
C HIS A 335 -1.70 -1.62 -16.39
N PHE A 336 -0.63 -2.02 -15.71
CA PHE A 336 0.05 -1.20 -14.71
C PHE A 336 1.50 -0.97 -15.11
N THR A 337 1.90 0.29 -15.15
CA THR A 337 3.28 0.70 -15.34
C THR A 337 3.74 1.49 -14.11
N ALA A 338 4.88 1.13 -13.55
CA ALA A 338 5.55 1.89 -12.52
C ALA A 338 7.02 2.05 -12.92
N ALA A 339 7.51 3.28 -12.96
CA ALA A 339 8.88 3.57 -13.32
C ALA A 339 9.49 4.61 -12.40
N LEU A 340 10.79 4.50 -12.17
CA LEU A 340 11.54 5.49 -11.41
C LEU A 340 12.96 5.56 -11.95
N ASN A 341 13.37 6.76 -12.33
CA ASN A 341 14.73 7.03 -12.79
C ASN A 341 15.33 8.14 -11.95
N LYS A 342 16.50 7.88 -11.37
CA LYS A 342 17.31 8.90 -10.72
C LYS A 342 18.72 8.84 -11.28
N SER A 343 19.13 9.93 -11.94
CA SER A 343 20.50 10.14 -12.41
C SER A 343 21.49 10.16 -11.24
N TRP A 344 22.79 10.14 -11.53
CA TRP A 344 23.86 10.17 -10.53
C TRP A 344 23.63 11.20 -9.42
N PHE A 345 23.71 10.75 -8.17
CA PHE A 345 23.50 11.54 -6.96
C PHE A 345 24.41 11.03 -5.82
N PRO A 346 24.77 11.86 -4.83
CA PRO A 346 25.63 11.43 -3.72
C PRO A 346 25.02 10.26 -2.94
N ALA A 347 25.80 9.20 -2.69
CA ALA A 347 25.31 8.00 -2.00
C ALA A 347 24.74 8.31 -0.60
N ASN A 348 25.35 9.26 0.11
CA ASN A 348 24.92 9.69 1.43
C ASN A 348 23.53 10.37 1.43
N GLU A 349 23.04 10.86 0.29
CA GLU A 349 21.68 11.40 0.16
C GLU A 349 20.64 10.28 0.37
N LEU A 350 20.89 9.06 -0.13
CA LEU A 350 20.02 7.90 0.10
C LEU A 350 20.14 7.43 1.55
N PHE A 351 21.35 7.03 1.97
CA PHE A 351 21.58 6.38 3.26
C PHE A 351 21.34 7.32 4.45
N GLY A 352 21.66 8.61 4.31
CA GLY A 352 21.38 9.64 5.31
C GLY A 352 19.90 10.05 5.38
N SER A 353 19.10 9.73 4.37
CA SER A 353 17.65 10.03 4.35
C SER A 353 16.78 8.86 4.78
N LEU A 354 17.34 7.68 5.07
CA LEU A 354 16.58 6.52 5.51
C LEU A 354 15.82 6.83 6.82
N PRO A 355 14.49 6.64 6.87
CA PRO A 355 13.71 6.90 8.08
C PRO A 355 14.15 6.03 9.27
N LYS A 356 14.26 6.65 10.45
CA LYS A 356 14.57 5.93 11.69
C LYS A 356 13.46 4.94 12.01
N GLY A 357 13.83 3.77 12.52
CA GLY A 357 12.90 2.67 12.82
C GLY A 357 12.42 1.88 11.58
N LEU A 358 12.82 2.27 10.36
CA LEU A 358 12.53 1.50 9.14
C LEU A 358 13.70 0.60 8.73
N PHE A 359 14.94 1.07 8.90
CA PHE A 359 16.17 0.37 8.50
C PHE A 359 17.17 0.28 9.66
N SER A 360 16.81 -0.48 10.72
CA SER A 360 17.56 -0.51 11.98
C SER A 360 19.01 -1.00 11.86
N ASN A 361 19.30 -1.91 10.93
CA ASN A 361 20.65 -2.44 10.73
C ASN A 361 21.55 -1.47 9.97
N LEU A 362 20.95 -0.60 9.15
CA LEU A 362 21.63 0.43 8.38
C LEU A 362 21.66 1.79 9.10
N GLU A 363 21.03 1.91 10.27
CA GLU A 363 20.97 3.16 11.01
C GLU A 363 22.39 3.65 11.36
N GLY A 364 22.67 4.91 11.02
CA GLY A 364 23.96 5.54 11.26
C GLY A 364 25.08 5.19 10.27
N ILE A 365 24.79 4.41 9.22
CA ILE A 365 25.75 4.16 8.14
C ILE A 365 26.13 5.48 7.46
N LYS A 366 27.42 5.61 7.11
CA LYS A 366 27.91 6.75 6.31
C LYS A 366 28.61 6.22 5.07
N THR A 367 28.27 6.81 3.94
CA THR A 367 28.75 6.40 2.63
C THR A 367 29.33 7.58 1.87
N ASP A 368 30.21 7.29 0.92
CA ASP A 368 30.78 8.27 -0.01
C ASP A 368 30.65 7.74 -1.45
N GLY A 369 30.88 8.60 -2.44
CA GLY A 369 30.67 8.30 -3.86
C GLY A 369 29.26 8.63 -4.36
N GLU A 370 28.93 8.15 -5.56
CA GLU A 370 27.67 8.44 -6.24
C GLU A 370 26.88 7.16 -6.56
N LEU A 371 25.56 7.29 -6.60
CA LEU A 371 24.62 6.25 -6.99
C LEU A 371 23.75 6.73 -8.14
N SER A 372 23.27 5.82 -8.97
CA SER A 372 22.12 6.08 -9.87
C SER A 372 21.17 4.89 -9.79
N TYR A 373 19.87 5.16 -9.97
CA TYR A 373 18.85 4.13 -9.80
C TYR A 373 17.87 4.13 -10.97
N HIS A 374 17.60 2.94 -11.48
CA HIS A 374 16.63 2.67 -12.52
C HIS A 374 15.65 1.59 -12.03
N PHE A 375 14.36 1.84 -12.19
CA PHE A 375 13.30 0.88 -11.91
C PHE A 375 12.22 0.96 -12.99
N LEU A 376 11.77 -0.20 -13.45
CA LEU A 376 10.62 -0.36 -14.34
C LEU A 376 9.87 -1.64 -13.95
N LEU A 377 8.58 -1.51 -13.71
CA LEU A 377 7.62 -2.59 -13.62
C LEU A 377 6.51 -2.31 -14.63
N ASP A 378 6.31 -3.19 -15.59
CA ASP A 378 5.27 -3.10 -16.60
C ASP A 378 4.51 -4.42 -16.64
N VAL A 379 3.23 -4.40 -16.26
CA VAL A 379 2.41 -5.59 -16.03
C VAL A 379 1.10 -5.47 -16.80
N ASP A 380 1.00 -6.21 -17.89
CA ASP A 380 -0.24 -6.39 -18.63
C ASP A 380 -0.95 -7.66 -18.16
N PHE A 381 -2.11 -7.51 -17.52
CA PHE A 381 -2.86 -8.66 -17.01
C PHE A 381 -3.53 -9.47 -18.13
N ALA A 382 -3.64 -8.93 -19.35
CA ALA A 382 -4.06 -9.70 -20.53
C ALA A 382 -2.91 -10.57 -21.07
N LEU A 383 -1.66 -10.13 -20.89
CA LEU A 383 -0.45 -10.81 -21.36
C LEU A 383 0.60 -10.93 -20.25
N PRO A 384 0.39 -11.76 -19.21
CA PRO A 384 1.32 -11.84 -18.08
C PRO A 384 2.77 -12.19 -18.48
N ASP A 385 2.96 -12.91 -19.59
CA ASP A 385 4.29 -13.27 -20.09
C ASP A 385 5.08 -12.09 -20.69
N SER A 386 4.43 -10.97 -20.99
CA SER A 386 5.11 -9.74 -21.44
C SER A 386 5.62 -8.87 -20.29
N LEU A 387 5.51 -9.34 -19.05
CA LEU A 387 5.91 -8.60 -17.86
C LEU A 387 7.37 -8.17 -17.93
N LYS A 388 7.61 -6.89 -17.66
CA LYS A 388 8.95 -6.31 -17.49
C LYS A 388 9.17 -5.99 -16.03
N LEU A 389 10.32 -6.40 -15.51
CA LEU A 389 10.79 -6.07 -14.17
C LEU A 389 12.29 -5.76 -14.26
N GLU A 390 12.61 -4.49 -14.16
CA GLU A 390 13.98 -3.97 -14.19
C GLU A 390 14.19 -3.17 -12.90
N SER A 391 15.31 -3.42 -12.22
CA SER A 391 15.66 -2.73 -10.98
C SER A 391 17.17 -2.76 -10.82
N GLU A 392 17.81 -1.61 -11.01
CA GLU A 392 19.26 -1.50 -11.04
C GLU A 392 19.73 -0.29 -10.23
N LEU A 393 20.56 -0.54 -9.21
CA LEU A 393 21.25 0.48 -8.43
C LEU A 393 22.73 0.42 -8.79
N LYS A 394 23.21 1.43 -9.50
CA LYS A 394 24.61 1.55 -9.94
C LYS A 394 25.39 2.47 -9.03
N GLU A 395 26.68 2.19 -8.91
CA GLU A 395 27.65 2.91 -8.12
C GLU A 395 28.75 3.56 -8.95
N ARG A 396 29.33 4.65 -8.44
CA ARG A 396 30.58 5.26 -8.88
C ARG A 396 31.39 5.69 -7.68
N ASN A 397 32.60 5.16 -7.54
CA ASN A 397 33.50 5.44 -6.42
C ASN A 397 32.80 5.28 -5.06
N PHE A 398 31.84 4.35 -4.97
CA PHE A 398 31.10 4.11 -3.74
C PHE A 398 32.03 3.49 -2.71
N ARG A 399 31.85 3.89 -1.45
CA ARG A 399 32.49 3.24 -0.30
C ARG A 399 31.71 3.43 0.98
N ILE A 400 31.76 2.44 1.87
CA ILE A 400 31.29 2.60 3.25
C ILE A 400 32.38 3.31 4.07
N VAL A 401 32.08 4.51 4.54
CA VAL A 401 33.00 5.31 5.39
C VAL A 401 32.88 4.88 6.85
N LYS A 402 31.66 4.55 7.28
CA LYS A 402 31.38 4.08 8.64
C LYS A 402 30.21 3.11 8.61
N TYR A 403 30.40 1.93 9.20
CA TYR A 403 29.30 1.01 9.46
C TYR A 403 28.28 1.64 10.42
N GLY A 404 27.00 1.32 10.20
CA GLY A 404 25.91 1.72 11.08
C GLY A 404 25.89 0.90 12.37
N THR A 405 24.70 0.61 12.87
CA THR A 405 24.50 -0.24 14.06
C THR A 405 25.00 -1.67 13.86
N THR A 406 25.07 -2.14 12.62
CA THR A 406 25.48 -3.51 12.30
C THR A 406 26.76 -3.52 11.47
N ASP A 407 27.72 -4.35 11.91
CA ASP A 407 28.89 -4.69 11.09
C ASP A 407 28.48 -5.67 9.99
N LEU A 408 28.42 -5.18 8.75
CA LEU A 408 28.06 -5.97 7.58
C LEU A 408 29.22 -6.87 7.11
N GLY A 409 30.45 -6.60 7.57
CA GLY A 409 31.64 -7.38 7.28
C GLY A 409 31.75 -8.67 8.10
N LYS A 410 31.02 -8.81 9.21
CA LYS A 410 31.21 -9.91 10.19
C LYS A 410 31.21 -11.34 9.62
N MET A 411 30.64 -11.58 8.44
CA MET A 411 30.62 -12.90 7.80
C MET A 411 31.98 -13.31 7.21
N SER A 412 32.89 -12.37 6.99
CA SER A 412 34.26 -12.66 6.55
C SER A 412 35.07 -13.34 7.66
N GLU A 413 34.69 -13.14 8.92
CA GLU A 413 35.35 -13.68 10.10
C GLU A 413 34.47 -14.73 10.81
N GLU A 414 34.93 -15.21 11.95
CA GLU A 414 34.15 -16.05 12.84
C GLU A 414 33.17 -15.22 13.66
N PHE A 415 31.90 -15.65 13.74
CA PHE A 415 30.85 -14.92 14.45
C PHE A 415 29.86 -15.87 15.11
N ILE A 416 29.09 -15.36 16.08
CA ILE A 416 28.00 -16.10 16.71
C ILE A 416 26.72 -15.92 15.88
N TYR A 417 26.15 -17.04 15.41
CA TYR A 417 24.85 -17.08 14.76
C TYR A 417 23.76 -17.47 15.76
N THR A 418 22.60 -16.81 15.67
CA THR A 418 21.41 -17.16 16.44
C THR A 418 20.24 -17.40 15.50
N ALA A 419 19.70 -18.61 15.50
CA ALA A 419 18.48 -18.97 14.81
C ALA A 419 17.26 -18.53 15.64
N TYR A 420 16.28 -17.91 14.98
CA TYR A 420 15.04 -17.45 15.62
C TYR A 420 13.82 -18.17 15.05
N GLU A 421 12.81 -18.45 15.86
CA GLU A 421 11.49 -18.92 15.40
C GLU A 421 10.40 -18.11 16.06
N ASN A 422 9.45 -17.60 15.27
CA ASN A 422 8.38 -16.72 15.75
C ASN A 422 8.87 -15.56 16.63
N GLY A 423 10.07 -15.05 16.36
CA GLY A 423 10.71 -13.97 17.11
C GLY A 423 11.47 -14.40 18.36
N GLN A 424 11.47 -15.68 18.72
CA GLN A 424 12.21 -16.21 19.88
C GLN A 424 13.50 -16.91 19.43
N PRO A 425 14.64 -16.73 20.12
CA PRO A 425 15.85 -17.48 19.82
C PRO A 425 15.63 -18.96 20.14
N VAL A 426 15.93 -19.84 19.19
CA VAL A 426 15.82 -21.29 19.36
C VAL A 426 17.17 -21.99 19.46
N ARG A 427 18.22 -21.40 18.89
CA ARG A 427 19.57 -21.97 18.91
C ARG A 427 20.61 -20.89 18.67
N THR A 428 21.73 -20.94 19.39
CA THR A 428 22.87 -20.04 19.22
C THR A 428 24.15 -20.87 19.15
N PHE A 429 24.99 -20.63 18.13
CA PHE A 429 26.24 -21.37 17.92
C PHE A 429 27.28 -20.55 17.12
N PRO A 430 28.58 -20.85 17.24
CA PRO A 430 29.63 -20.17 16.49
C PRO A 430 29.68 -20.62 15.03
N ILE A 431 30.07 -19.72 14.12
CA ILE A 431 30.29 -19.99 12.69
C ILE A 431 31.73 -19.65 12.33
N GLY A 432 32.59 -20.65 12.46
CA GLY A 432 33.99 -20.55 12.10
C GLY A 432 34.78 -21.78 12.50
N PRO A 433 36.07 -21.83 12.15
CA PRO A 433 36.92 -23.00 12.35
C PRO A 433 37.05 -23.45 13.81
N SER A 434 36.74 -22.60 14.80
CA SER A 434 36.80 -22.98 16.21
C SER A 434 35.67 -23.92 16.65
N TRP A 435 34.59 -24.02 15.87
CA TRP A 435 33.42 -24.84 16.19
C TRP A 435 33.50 -26.24 15.57
N GLU A 436 33.33 -27.29 16.38
CA GLU A 436 33.43 -28.68 15.92
C GLU A 436 32.42 -29.04 14.82
N HIS A 437 31.23 -28.43 14.82
CA HIS A 437 30.22 -28.70 13.81
C HIS A 437 30.30 -27.76 12.58
N PHE A 438 31.28 -26.86 12.55
CA PHE A 438 31.57 -26.07 11.36
C PHE A 438 32.34 -26.93 10.35
N THR A 439 31.88 -26.97 9.10
CA THR A 439 32.59 -27.64 8.01
C THR A 439 33.09 -26.61 7.00
N PRO A 440 34.41 -26.47 6.82
CA PRO A 440 34.99 -25.67 5.73
C PRO A 440 34.46 -26.13 4.37
N LEU A 441 34.34 -25.21 3.41
CA LEU A 441 33.71 -25.48 2.11
C LEU A 441 34.40 -26.62 1.36
N ASP A 442 35.73 -26.68 1.40
CA ASP A 442 36.54 -27.73 0.76
C ASP A 442 36.34 -29.13 1.37
N SER A 443 35.79 -29.19 2.58
CA SER A 443 35.51 -30.41 3.33
C SER A 443 34.06 -30.88 3.15
N ILE A 444 33.26 -30.16 2.36
CA ILE A 444 31.91 -30.53 1.95
C ILE A 444 31.96 -31.20 0.57
N SER A 445 31.25 -32.33 0.40
CA SER A 445 31.19 -33.02 -0.90
C SER A 445 30.82 -32.07 -2.04
N PRO A 446 31.58 -32.05 -3.16
CA PRO A 446 31.22 -31.26 -4.35
C PRO A 446 29.82 -31.59 -4.89
N LEU A 447 29.34 -32.82 -4.66
CA LEU A 447 27.98 -33.24 -5.00
C LEU A 447 26.94 -32.46 -4.20
N LEU A 448 27.15 -32.29 -2.88
CA LEU A 448 26.26 -31.51 -2.02
C LEU A 448 26.29 -30.04 -2.39
N GLN A 449 27.50 -29.47 -2.53
CA GLN A 449 27.68 -28.08 -2.94
C GLN A 449 26.93 -27.80 -4.25
N MET A 450 27.16 -28.61 -5.27
CA MET A 450 26.53 -28.36 -6.56
C MET A 450 25.03 -28.68 -6.57
N SER A 451 24.56 -29.66 -5.80
CA SER A 451 23.12 -29.95 -5.68
C SER A 451 22.37 -28.81 -4.99
N VAL A 452 22.89 -28.29 -3.88
CA VAL A 452 22.27 -27.17 -3.15
C VAL A 452 22.29 -25.90 -4.00
N MET A 453 23.43 -25.56 -4.60
CA MET A 453 23.54 -24.40 -5.47
C MET A 453 22.59 -24.50 -6.66
N GLN A 454 22.54 -25.64 -7.35
CA GLN A 454 21.64 -25.79 -8.50
C GLN A 454 20.16 -25.83 -8.11
N SER A 455 19.81 -26.26 -6.89
CA SER A 455 18.44 -26.19 -6.38
C SER A 455 18.01 -24.75 -6.08
N GLU A 456 18.81 -24.03 -5.30
CA GLU A 456 18.44 -22.74 -4.72
C GLU A 456 18.79 -21.55 -5.63
N ASP A 457 19.97 -21.58 -6.25
CA ASP A 457 20.57 -20.45 -6.94
C ASP A 457 21.68 -20.88 -7.92
N GLY A 458 21.27 -21.45 -9.06
CA GLY A 458 22.20 -22.07 -10.02
C GLY A 458 23.20 -21.13 -10.68
N ALA A 459 23.03 -19.81 -10.50
CA ALA A 459 23.89 -18.75 -11.02
C ALA A 459 24.60 -17.96 -9.91
N PHE A 460 24.62 -18.47 -8.67
CA PHE A 460 25.13 -17.80 -7.47
C PHE A 460 26.45 -17.05 -7.65
N TYR A 461 27.42 -17.68 -8.30
CA TYR A 461 28.77 -17.13 -8.53
C TYR A 461 28.84 -16.04 -9.61
N TYR A 462 27.81 -15.90 -10.44
CA TYR A 462 27.81 -15.00 -11.59
C TYR A 462 27.04 -13.70 -11.35
N HIS A 463 26.11 -13.69 -10.40
CA HIS A 463 25.32 -12.50 -10.09
C HIS A 463 25.82 -11.77 -8.83
N ARG A 464 25.46 -10.48 -8.69
CA ARG A 464 25.80 -9.64 -7.53
C ARG A 464 24.64 -9.57 -6.54
N GLY A 465 24.32 -10.71 -5.94
CA GLY A 465 23.23 -10.83 -4.96
C GLY A 465 21.80 -10.95 -5.49
N PHE A 466 21.50 -10.53 -6.72
CA PHE A 466 20.14 -10.60 -7.28
C PHE A 466 20.08 -11.31 -8.64
N LEU A 467 18.98 -12.01 -8.91
CA LEU A 467 18.66 -12.60 -10.21
C LEU A 467 17.33 -12.02 -10.75
N PRO A 468 17.37 -10.90 -11.49
CA PRO A 468 16.17 -10.23 -12.00
C PRO A 468 15.26 -11.15 -12.82
N ASP A 469 15.84 -12.00 -13.68
CA ASP A 469 15.09 -12.96 -14.48
C ASP A 469 14.31 -13.94 -13.60
N ALA A 470 14.93 -14.47 -12.53
CA ALA A 470 14.25 -15.37 -11.60
C ALA A 470 13.11 -14.68 -10.83
N MET A 471 13.28 -13.40 -10.47
CA MET A 471 12.22 -12.60 -9.84
C MET A 471 11.08 -12.32 -10.81
N ARG A 472 11.39 -12.01 -12.07
CA ARG A 472 10.42 -11.78 -13.13
C ARG A 472 9.59 -13.04 -13.39
N GLU A 473 10.22 -14.19 -13.59
CA GLU A 473 9.53 -15.47 -13.79
C GLU A 473 8.67 -15.87 -12.58
N ALA A 474 9.15 -15.61 -11.36
CA ALA A 474 8.36 -15.83 -10.15
C ALA A 474 7.11 -14.95 -10.12
N LEU A 475 7.24 -13.67 -10.45
CA LEU A 475 6.11 -12.74 -10.51
C LEU A 475 5.10 -13.13 -11.61
N ILE A 476 5.57 -13.51 -12.80
CA ILE A 476 4.71 -14.01 -13.88
C ILE A 476 3.89 -15.22 -13.41
N GLN A 477 4.54 -16.19 -12.77
CA GLN A 477 3.86 -17.37 -12.27
C GLN A 477 2.84 -17.02 -11.19
N ASP A 478 3.20 -16.17 -10.23
CA ASP A 478 2.32 -15.74 -9.14
C ASP A 478 1.07 -15.01 -9.66
N LEU A 479 1.22 -14.20 -10.71
CA LEU A 479 0.11 -13.54 -11.41
C LEU A 479 -0.80 -14.55 -12.12
N LYS A 480 -0.21 -15.53 -12.84
CA LYS A 480 -0.96 -16.59 -13.54
C LYS A 480 -1.80 -17.44 -12.58
N VAL A 481 -1.24 -17.82 -11.44
CA VAL A 481 -1.94 -18.66 -10.44
C VAL A 481 -2.69 -17.86 -9.37
N LYS A 482 -2.61 -16.53 -9.41
CA LYS A 482 -3.24 -15.58 -8.46
C LYS A 482 -2.91 -15.86 -6.99
N ARG A 483 -1.71 -16.36 -6.72
CA ARG A 483 -1.18 -16.65 -5.38
C ARG A 483 0.34 -16.66 -5.40
N PHE A 484 0.97 -16.41 -4.26
CA PHE A 484 2.42 -16.59 -4.10
C PHE A 484 2.79 -18.07 -4.19
N ALA A 485 3.24 -18.52 -5.36
CA ALA A 485 3.57 -19.90 -5.66
C ALA A 485 5.08 -20.13 -5.86
N ARG A 486 5.83 -19.12 -6.30
CA ARG A 486 7.27 -19.23 -6.55
C ARG A 486 8.06 -18.13 -5.84
N GLY A 487 9.18 -18.49 -5.23
CA GLY A 487 10.13 -17.53 -4.65
C GLY A 487 11.21 -17.15 -5.65
N GLY A 488 11.64 -15.89 -5.64
CA GLY A 488 12.75 -15.37 -6.47
C GLY A 488 13.95 -14.88 -5.65
N SER A 489 14.18 -15.41 -4.44
CA SER A 489 15.32 -14.98 -3.59
C SER A 489 16.56 -15.84 -3.83
N THR A 490 17.71 -15.20 -4.00
CA THR A 490 19.04 -15.84 -4.18
C THR A 490 19.63 -16.34 -2.87
N ILE A 491 20.72 -17.11 -2.92
CA ILE A 491 21.46 -17.54 -1.72
C ILE A 491 21.95 -16.32 -0.92
N THR A 492 22.48 -15.28 -1.57
CA THR A 492 22.93 -14.06 -0.87
C THR A 492 21.77 -13.40 -0.12
N MET A 493 20.59 -13.28 -0.73
CA MET A 493 19.41 -12.72 -0.07
C MET A 493 18.96 -13.56 1.12
N GLN A 494 18.96 -14.89 0.98
CA GLN A 494 18.62 -15.80 2.06
C GLN A 494 19.62 -15.72 3.22
N LEU A 495 20.92 -15.64 2.90
CA LEU A 495 22.00 -15.50 3.86
C LEU A 495 21.86 -14.20 4.65
N VAL A 496 21.73 -13.06 3.96
CA VAL A 496 21.55 -11.75 4.59
C VAL A 496 20.33 -11.71 5.50
N LYS A 497 19.20 -12.25 5.01
CA LYS A 497 17.98 -12.39 5.81
C LYS A 497 18.20 -13.17 7.09
N ASN A 498 18.99 -14.25 7.06
CA ASN A 498 19.22 -15.10 8.23
C ASN A 498 20.26 -14.49 9.20
N VAL A 499 21.30 -13.84 8.70
CA VAL A 499 22.45 -13.38 9.51
C VAL A 499 22.26 -11.99 10.11
N PHE A 500 21.55 -11.09 9.42
CA PHE A 500 21.43 -9.69 9.82
C PHE A 500 20.01 -9.28 10.19
N LEU A 501 18.99 -9.94 9.64
CA LEU A 501 17.62 -9.47 9.77
C LEU A 501 16.80 -10.33 10.72
N ASN A 502 15.84 -9.70 11.40
CA ASN A 502 14.83 -10.43 12.14
C ASN A 502 13.87 -11.19 11.19
N ARG A 503 13.21 -12.25 11.66
CA ARG A 503 12.26 -13.04 10.84
C ARG A 503 10.90 -12.35 10.61
N ASN A 504 10.75 -11.05 10.91
CA ASN A 504 9.47 -10.35 10.75
C ASN A 504 9.12 -10.17 9.26
N LYS A 505 7.97 -10.69 8.83
CA LYS A 505 7.52 -10.58 7.44
C LYS A 505 6.88 -9.20 7.18
N ASN A 506 7.70 -8.16 7.09
CA ASN A 506 7.27 -6.80 6.76
C ASN A 506 8.04 -6.23 5.55
N ILE A 507 7.50 -5.14 4.98
CA ILE A 507 8.05 -4.50 3.77
C ILE A 507 9.42 -3.88 4.07
N ALA A 508 9.57 -3.23 5.22
CA ALA A 508 10.82 -2.57 5.61
C ALA A 508 12.00 -3.54 5.65
N ARG A 509 11.81 -4.71 6.27
CA ARG A 509 12.80 -5.79 6.30
C ARG A 509 13.19 -6.23 4.89
N LYS A 510 12.24 -6.35 3.96
CA LYS A 510 12.56 -6.79 2.60
C LYS A 510 13.36 -5.74 1.81
N LEU A 511 13.07 -4.46 2.02
CA LEU A 511 13.85 -3.36 1.45
C LEU A 511 15.25 -3.28 2.09
N GLU A 512 15.32 -3.44 3.42
CA GLU A 512 16.59 -3.50 4.16
C GLU A 512 17.46 -4.68 3.70
N GLU A 513 16.86 -5.86 3.48
CA GLU A 513 17.51 -7.03 2.89
C GLU A 513 18.15 -6.70 1.54
N ALA A 514 17.40 -6.05 0.65
CA ALA A 514 17.92 -5.66 -0.65
C ALA A 514 19.10 -4.67 -0.53
N LEU A 515 18.99 -3.67 0.36
CA LEU A 515 20.09 -2.71 0.57
C LEU A 515 21.34 -3.37 1.16
N ILE A 516 21.20 -4.26 2.14
CA ILE A 516 22.35 -4.98 2.74
C ILE A 516 22.99 -5.92 1.72
N VAL A 517 22.20 -6.67 0.94
CA VAL A 517 22.72 -7.52 -0.14
C VAL A 517 23.53 -6.71 -1.13
N TRP A 518 22.99 -5.56 -1.56
CA TRP A 518 23.68 -4.66 -2.48
C TRP A 518 24.99 -4.13 -1.86
N LEU A 519 24.98 -3.69 -0.60
CA LEU A 519 26.18 -3.21 0.10
C LEU A 519 27.28 -4.28 0.17
N ILE A 520 26.91 -5.51 0.58
CA ILE A 520 27.86 -6.62 0.72
C ILE A 520 28.48 -7.01 -0.62
N GLU A 521 27.67 -7.11 -1.67
CA GLU A 521 28.11 -7.56 -3.00
C GLU A 521 28.91 -6.45 -3.73
N THR A 522 28.51 -5.19 -3.59
CA THR A 522 29.19 -4.05 -4.23
C THR A 522 30.56 -3.78 -3.59
N GLU A 523 30.63 -3.74 -2.25
CA GLU A 523 31.89 -3.50 -1.52
C GLU A 523 32.73 -4.77 -1.34
N ARG A 524 32.22 -5.93 -1.78
CA ARG A 524 32.85 -7.25 -1.62
C ARG A 524 33.22 -7.55 -0.16
N LEU A 525 32.33 -7.22 0.76
CA LEU A 525 32.56 -7.38 2.21
C LEU A 525 32.76 -8.84 2.62
N THR A 526 32.28 -9.79 1.82
CA THR A 526 32.49 -11.22 2.01
C THR A 526 32.65 -11.87 0.64
N SER A 527 33.59 -12.82 0.49
CA SER A 527 33.77 -13.53 -0.77
C SER A 527 32.61 -14.49 -1.04
N LYS A 528 32.34 -14.81 -2.31
CA LYS A 528 31.28 -15.76 -2.69
C LYS A 528 31.48 -17.13 -2.05
N ASP A 529 32.72 -17.62 -1.99
CA ASP A 529 33.04 -18.90 -1.34
C ASP A 529 32.72 -18.86 0.16
N ARG A 530 33.14 -17.80 0.86
CA ARG A 530 32.83 -17.65 2.28
C ARG A 530 31.34 -17.48 2.52
N MET A 531 30.62 -16.73 1.69
CA MET A 531 29.15 -16.64 1.77
C MET A 531 28.51 -18.02 1.62
N TYR A 532 28.98 -18.83 0.68
CA TYR A 532 28.43 -20.14 0.42
C TYR A 532 28.77 -21.15 1.53
N GLU A 533 29.98 -21.09 2.05
CA GLU A 533 30.42 -21.82 3.23
C GLU A 533 29.54 -21.50 4.45
N VAL A 534 29.34 -20.22 4.76
CA VAL A 534 28.47 -19.78 5.86
C VAL A 534 27.04 -20.25 5.60
N TYR A 535 26.52 -20.10 4.39
CA TYR A 535 25.18 -20.55 4.03
C TYR A 535 25.00 -22.04 4.33
N LEU A 536 25.95 -22.88 3.90
CA LEU A 536 25.95 -24.32 4.16
C LEU A 536 26.17 -24.69 5.65
N ASN A 537 26.61 -23.75 6.48
CA ASN A 537 26.77 -23.99 7.92
C ASN A 537 25.62 -23.41 8.76
N ILE A 538 24.75 -22.57 8.20
CA ILE A 538 23.62 -21.95 8.95
C ILE A 538 22.24 -22.34 8.46
N VAL A 539 22.10 -22.85 7.23
CA VAL A 539 20.78 -23.22 6.72
C VAL A 539 20.23 -24.41 7.51
N GLU A 540 18.90 -24.46 7.61
CA GLU A 540 18.17 -25.48 8.36
C GLU A 540 17.83 -26.63 7.43
N TRP A 541 18.17 -27.86 7.81
CA TRP A 541 17.88 -29.10 7.06
C TRP A 541 16.84 -29.99 7.73
N GLY A 542 16.28 -29.56 8.85
CA GLY A 542 15.28 -30.28 9.63
C GLY A 542 14.98 -29.52 10.91
N PRO A 543 13.95 -29.90 11.69
CA PRO A 543 13.65 -29.24 12.94
C PRO A 543 14.89 -29.16 13.85
N LEU A 544 15.41 -27.95 14.06
CA LEU A 544 16.62 -27.66 14.84
C LEU A 544 17.94 -28.27 14.31
N VAL A 545 17.97 -28.79 13.08
CA VAL A 545 19.18 -29.34 12.44
C VAL A 545 19.79 -28.26 11.53
N TYR A 546 20.93 -27.71 11.94
CA TYR A 546 21.59 -26.60 11.24
C TYR A 546 23.00 -26.98 10.81
N GLY A 547 23.37 -26.59 9.59
CA GLY A 547 24.69 -26.88 9.06
C GLY A 547 24.81 -28.24 8.37
N ALA A 548 25.67 -28.31 7.35
CA ALA A 548 25.89 -29.50 6.55
C ALA A 548 26.40 -30.69 7.39
N GLN A 549 27.25 -30.42 8.40
CA GLN A 549 27.75 -31.43 9.34
C GLN A 549 26.62 -32.14 10.06
N GLU A 550 25.72 -31.37 10.68
CA GLU A 550 24.61 -31.92 11.44
C GLU A 550 23.60 -32.60 10.52
N ALA A 551 23.35 -32.04 9.33
CA ALA A 551 22.47 -32.66 8.34
C ALA A 551 22.99 -34.04 7.90
N ALA A 552 24.27 -34.14 7.55
CA ALA A 552 24.88 -35.40 7.13
C ALA A 552 24.85 -36.46 8.25
N ALA A 553 25.08 -36.05 9.50
CA ALA A 553 24.97 -36.93 10.66
C ALA A 553 23.52 -37.34 10.95
N TYR A 554 22.59 -36.39 10.92
CA TYR A 554 21.18 -36.57 11.26
C TYR A 554 20.45 -37.48 10.28
N TYR A 555 20.71 -37.35 8.98
CA TYR A 555 20.07 -38.21 7.96
C TYR A 555 20.84 -39.51 7.72
N PHE A 556 22.17 -39.48 7.68
CA PHE A 556 22.96 -40.59 7.11
C PHE A 556 24.08 -41.11 8.00
N LYS A 557 24.29 -40.56 9.21
CA LYS A 557 25.47 -40.87 10.07
C LYS A 557 26.80 -40.74 9.34
N LYS A 558 26.88 -39.77 8.42
CA LYS A 558 28.06 -39.51 7.57
C LYS A 558 28.66 -38.15 7.86
N ARG A 559 29.91 -37.97 7.44
CA ARG A 559 30.51 -36.64 7.27
C ARG A 559 30.03 -36.01 5.96
N PRO A 560 29.96 -34.67 5.84
CA PRO A 560 29.57 -33.97 4.61
C PRO A 560 30.35 -34.39 3.37
N SER A 561 31.63 -34.75 3.51
CA SER A 561 32.49 -35.24 2.42
C SER A 561 32.12 -36.64 1.92
N GLN A 562 31.34 -37.42 2.67
CA GLN A 562 31.00 -38.82 2.37
C GLN A 562 29.62 -38.99 1.73
N LEU A 563 28.89 -37.90 1.50
CA LEU A 563 27.54 -37.92 0.93
C LEU A 563 27.57 -38.35 -0.53
N THR A 564 26.66 -39.27 -0.91
CA THR A 564 26.48 -39.69 -2.30
C THR A 564 25.70 -38.65 -3.10
N ALA A 565 25.54 -38.86 -4.42
CA ALA A 565 24.78 -37.96 -5.27
C ALA A 565 23.30 -37.94 -4.87
N GLU A 566 22.69 -39.09 -4.62
CA GLU A 566 21.30 -39.24 -4.21
C GLU A 566 21.02 -38.58 -2.85
N GLU A 567 21.94 -38.76 -1.90
CA GLU A 567 21.88 -38.12 -0.58
C GLU A 567 22.05 -36.60 -0.66
N SER A 568 22.94 -36.14 -1.54
CA SER A 568 23.17 -34.71 -1.79
C SER A 568 21.95 -34.02 -2.42
N ILE A 569 21.34 -34.67 -3.42
CA ILE A 569 20.11 -34.21 -4.06
C ILE A 569 18.95 -34.20 -3.06
N PHE A 570 18.85 -35.25 -2.22
CA PHE A 570 17.88 -35.28 -1.13
C PHE A 570 18.02 -34.06 -0.22
N LEU A 571 19.21 -33.82 0.33
CA LEU A 571 19.44 -32.70 1.26
C LEU A 571 19.14 -31.34 0.61
N ALA A 572 19.46 -31.17 -0.67
CA ALA A 572 19.10 -29.98 -1.42
C ALA A 572 17.57 -29.79 -1.55
N SER A 573 16.81 -30.89 -1.67
CA SER A 573 15.33 -30.84 -1.76
C SER A 573 14.64 -30.42 -0.45
N ILE A 574 15.33 -30.54 0.69
CA ILE A 574 14.77 -30.25 2.02
C ILE A 574 14.83 -28.77 2.37
N ILE A 575 15.86 -28.04 1.90
CA ILE A 575 16.13 -26.63 2.22
C ILE A 575 14.92 -25.70 2.03
N PRO A 576 14.09 -25.82 0.98
CA PRO A 576 12.92 -24.96 0.81
C PRO A 576 11.89 -25.07 1.95
N LYS A 577 11.75 -26.25 2.58
CA LYS A 577 10.75 -26.54 3.62
C LYS A 577 11.29 -27.56 4.65
N PRO A 578 12.29 -27.21 5.46
CA PRO A 578 13.03 -28.16 6.28
C PRO A 578 12.17 -28.85 7.34
N LYS A 579 11.24 -28.10 7.96
CA LYS A 579 10.31 -28.65 8.96
C LYS A 579 9.30 -29.65 8.40
N HIS A 580 9.15 -29.70 7.08
CA HIS A 580 8.25 -30.60 6.39
C HIS A 580 9.00 -31.73 5.68
N PHE A 581 10.25 -32.03 6.06
CA PHE A 581 11.05 -33.07 5.42
C PHE A 581 10.32 -34.43 5.37
N ARG A 582 9.51 -34.74 6.39
CA ARG A 582 8.69 -35.96 6.45
C ARG A 582 7.74 -36.10 5.26
N ASN A 583 7.29 -34.98 4.68
CA ASN A 583 6.39 -34.99 3.52
C ASN A 583 7.07 -35.54 2.27
N SER A 584 8.39 -35.65 2.25
CA SER A 584 9.16 -36.30 1.19
C SER A 584 9.10 -37.82 1.25
N PHE A 585 8.63 -38.40 2.37
CA PHE A 585 8.58 -39.84 2.60
C PHE A 585 7.15 -40.41 2.51
N THR A 586 7.06 -41.65 2.05
CA THR A 586 5.87 -42.52 2.10
C THR A 586 5.78 -43.21 3.47
N GLY A 587 4.65 -43.88 3.74
CA GLY A 587 4.45 -44.61 5.01
C GLY A 587 5.43 -45.76 5.24
N ASP A 588 6.02 -46.31 4.19
CA ASP A 588 7.10 -47.32 4.22
C ASP A 588 8.51 -46.70 4.25
N MET A 589 8.63 -45.40 4.58
CA MET A 589 9.89 -44.66 4.72
C MET A 589 10.76 -44.58 3.45
N LYS A 590 10.14 -44.75 2.28
CA LYS A 590 10.78 -44.48 0.99
C LYS A 590 10.50 -43.04 0.55
N LEU A 591 11.32 -42.52 -0.36
CA LEU A 591 11.02 -41.22 -0.96
C LEU A 591 9.82 -41.35 -1.90
N LYS A 592 8.99 -40.30 -1.93
CA LYS A 592 7.83 -40.23 -2.83
C LYS A 592 8.26 -40.16 -4.29
N GLU A 593 7.48 -40.80 -5.16
CA GLU A 593 7.67 -40.81 -6.62
C GLU A 593 7.70 -39.39 -7.23
N ASN A 594 6.99 -38.43 -6.63
CA ASN A 594 6.98 -37.05 -7.13
C ASN A 594 8.35 -36.34 -7.04
N LEU A 595 9.34 -36.91 -6.33
CA LEU A 595 10.72 -36.43 -6.28
C LEU A 595 11.55 -36.88 -7.48
N GLU A 596 11.11 -37.87 -8.26
CA GLU A 596 11.87 -38.38 -9.41
C GLU A 596 12.19 -37.27 -10.43
N GLY A 597 11.20 -36.41 -10.74
CA GLY A 597 11.40 -35.27 -11.62
C GLY A 597 12.42 -34.26 -11.09
N TYR A 598 12.47 -34.06 -9.76
CA TYR A 598 13.45 -33.19 -9.12
C TYR A 598 14.86 -33.82 -9.15
N TYR A 599 14.97 -35.11 -8.86
CA TYR A 599 16.24 -35.85 -8.93
C TYR A 599 16.85 -35.80 -10.33
N ARG A 600 16.04 -36.10 -11.34
CA ARG A 600 16.47 -36.02 -12.74
C ARG A 600 16.94 -34.61 -13.11
N LEU A 601 16.17 -33.59 -12.72
CA LEU A 601 16.53 -32.18 -13.00
C LEU A 601 17.89 -31.81 -12.38
N ILE A 602 18.15 -32.18 -11.12
CA ILE A 602 19.42 -31.86 -10.47
C ILE A 602 20.55 -32.70 -11.06
N ALA A 603 20.35 -34.00 -11.31
CA ALA A 603 21.34 -34.85 -11.96
C ALA A 603 21.78 -34.30 -13.33
N GLU A 604 20.83 -33.86 -14.18
CA GLU A 604 21.13 -33.19 -15.45
C GLU A 604 21.95 -31.91 -15.26
N ARG A 605 21.68 -31.13 -14.20
CA ARG A 605 22.46 -29.93 -13.88
C ARG A 605 23.87 -30.28 -13.40
N LEU A 606 24.03 -31.36 -12.63
CA LEU A 606 25.34 -31.84 -12.19
C LEU A 606 26.21 -32.31 -13.37
N VAL A 607 25.62 -33.01 -14.35
CA VAL A 607 26.30 -33.38 -15.60
C VAL A 607 26.73 -32.14 -16.37
N LYS A 608 25.83 -31.16 -16.57
CA LYS A 608 26.15 -29.90 -17.27
C LYS A 608 27.27 -29.11 -16.60
N LYS A 609 27.50 -29.33 -15.30
CA LYS A 609 28.57 -28.71 -14.52
C LYS A 609 29.81 -29.57 -14.39
N GLY A 610 29.83 -30.77 -15.01
CA GLY A 610 30.97 -31.68 -15.03
C GLY A 610 31.25 -32.37 -13.69
N VAL A 611 30.27 -32.39 -12.78
CA VAL A 611 30.43 -32.96 -11.43
C VAL A 611 30.27 -34.48 -11.45
N ILE A 612 29.42 -34.98 -12.34
CA ILE A 612 29.16 -36.41 -12.57
C ILE A 612 29.11 -36.70 -14.08
N SER A 613 29.32 -37.96 -14.46
CA SER A 613 29.14 -38.41 -15.84
C SER A 613 27.66 -38.62 -16.20
N GLU A 614 27.33 -38.62 -17.49
CA GLU A 614 25.98 -38.97 -17.98
C GLU A 614 25.54 -40.35 -17.48
N ALA A 615 26.42 -41.35 -17.57
CA ALA A 615 26.14 -42.70 -17.07
C ALA A 615 25.83 -42.73 -15.56
N ALA A 616 26.49 -41.90 -14.76
CA ALA A 616 26.19 -41.78 -13.32
C ALA A 616 24.86 -41.05 -13.08
N ALA A 617 24.52 -40.04 -13.89
CA ALA A 617 23.23 -39.38 -13.81
C ALA A 617 22.07 -40.31 -14.17
N ASP A 618 22.25 -41.18 -15.17
CA ASP A 618 21.26 -42.16 -15.60
C ASP A 618 20.99 -43.24 -14.55
N SER A 619 21.91 -43.46 -13.61
CA SER A 619 21.73 -44.37 -12.47
C SER A 619 21.10 -43.72 -11.24
N ILE A 620 21.04 -42.39 -11.16
CA ILE A 620 20.48 -41.68 -10.00
C ILE A 620 18.98 -41.94 -9.92
N ARG A 621 18.54 -42.44 -8.77
CA ARG A 621 17.13 -42.64 -8.42
C ARG A 621 16.82 -41.95 -7.09
N PRO A 622 15.55 -41.60 -6.80
CA PRO A 622 15.15 -41.12 -5.48
C PRO A 622 15.14 -42.27 -4.45
N GLU A 623 16.29 -42.92 -4.29
CA GLU A 623 16.49 -44.03 -3.36
C GLU A 623 17.62 -43.67 -2.40
N ILE A 624 17.29 -43.53 -1.12
CA ILE A 624 18.24 -43.24 -0.05
C ILE A 624 17.98 -44.16 1.13
N ASN A 625 19.03 -44.42 1.91
CA ASN A 625 18.90 -45.16 3.16
C ASN A 625 19.11 -44.20 4.34
N VAL A 626 18.02 -43.84 5.03
CA VAL A 626 18.10 -42.98 6.22
C VAL A 626 18.57 -43.82 7.40
N THR A 627 19.81 -43.58 7.85
CA THR A 627 20.48 -44.36 8.90
C THR A 627 20.69 -43.56 10.20
N GLY A 628 20.54 -42.24 10.13
CA GLY A 628 20.69 -41.31 11.25
C GLY A 628 19.47 -41.19 12.17
N GLU A 629 19.50 -40.18 13.05
CA GLU A 629 18.41 -39.91 13.99
C GLU A 629 17.09 -39.55 13.28
N ALA A 630 17.15 -39.02 12.06
CA ALA A 630 15.99 -38.77 11.21
C ALA A 630 15.09 -40.01 11.05
N ARG A 631 15.68 -41.21 11.06
CA ARG A 631 14.93 -42.47 10.99
C ARG A 631 13.98 -42.63 12.18
N LYS A 632 14.45 -42.34 13.40
CA LYS A 632 13.63 -42.43 14.62
C LYS A 632 12.49 -41.43 14.57
N ASP A 633 12.77 -40.24 14.05
CA ASP A 633 11.72 -39.23 13.88
C ASP A 633 10.68 -39.73 12.89
N LEU A 634 11.07 -40.24 11.73
CA LEU A 634 10.15 -40.84 10.75
C LEU A 634 9.31 -41.99 11.35
N GLU A 635 9.89 -42.83 12.21
CA GLU A 635 9.21 -43.96 12.88
C GLU A 635 8.24 -43.53 14.00
N ARG A 636 8.45 -42.40 14.68
CA ARG A 636 7.63 -41.99 15.85
C ARG A 636 6.16 -41.69 15.57
N ASP A 637 5.78 -41.46 14.32
CA ASP A 637 4.44 -40.98 13.92
C ASP A 637 3.72 -41.99 13.00
N SER A 638 4.33 -43.13 12.66
CA SER A 638 3.65 -44.26 12.01
C SER A 638 2.84 -45.12 13.00
N ILE A 639 2.84 -44.75 14.29
CA ILE A 639 2.14 -45.42 15.39
C ILE A 639 0.95 -44.57 15.93
N GLN A 640 0.59 -43.45 15.29
CA GLN A 640 -0.62 -42.67 15.64
C GLN A 640 -1.68 -42.64 14.53
#